data_AF-A0A2G7FJG2-F1
#
_entry.id   AF-A0A2G7FJG2-F1
#
_cell.length_a   1.000
_cell.length_b   1.000
_cell.length_c   1.000
_cell.angle_alpha   90.00
_cell.angle_beta   90.00
_cell.angle_gamma   90.00
#
_symmetry.space_group_name_H-M   'P 1'
#
loop_
_entity.id
_entity.type
_entity.pdbx_description
1 polymer ?
#
loop_
_entity_poly.entity_id
_entity_poly.type
_entity_poly.pdbx_seq_one_letter_code
_entity_poly.pdbx_strand_id
1 'polypeptide(L)'
;MAVFSSEPIDIQAHKVSAHTTPSLLRWSRRFAHYMKGEDYEYVSRTILDEVTAYIPSERLTAILGSSGSGKTTLLNVLARRDLESNVRFSGYVTYNGLQNPKNVHVAYVTQQDTLPHNLSVREALRYAAELRSVWESAHQRDSVVEGKEDKKGCSGGEKRRISIAVQLLTGASILFCDEPTSGLDSATALQVVQTLKNLAADGSLLYEGPRAAICQHFERCGYTIPEFFNPAEFLVDIAATKTVTHDLKVQFLTSRECMPNYWGHSHREITPVVYRKVPSVRTRCKILTKRTMTMCIRDIQSLIGIGCAVMALAAINGWIFWQLDESQRGIRSRQGSLWDATGLYGYLLMITEICRLVEDIQLFDHERKERIINPFIFLLSRRVVKLALEGLTLPTLFTVIYYPMVGYRANVTQIFIFWLTIVFTHSVAIGVATLCVSISRNFYAAGLMGNLYFALQTAASGYFMHANQLPSYVRWLKWLTPTFYTFTTLCANEFVGMNGSKQGYLYDCPFDIQDPRCKVYSGVSIMKTLGLPYDRIWKQFVILCAVTAIAHCAAVLTLHLNPIKAHGGQSERAMKPGRPSEGRKRHYISPEHRAILTLHDYCLQLRRSHLRTWRRAELVSPIVGPLTSAFRPGCLNIVMGASGSGKTSLLASLAGRLPRSINSSWVATGSILYNGMQVQAQRLRSLVSYVPQDDQSLLPGLTVHETLLYAAELRLASSTSPNERARRVEETITKFGLEACANTVVGSGLANGISGGERRRLSIACKVLTHPHVIVLDEPTSGLDSFSAGLVINFLHNLSSEGCTVILSIHQPTSSMWPLFSTCLLLTRDGLPVFSGETSSMLSYFSQAGHNCPSTMNPADFFVDLVSTYAPWGESNSMEEGRVEFLLSHWKWYQSNTLLIDHTDEHSEMSCSHTSQRTRTHFSFIFTVRILLHRAGLNMIRSPLSLFVRLAQCPGIGLIWTIFTAPLQKDIHSVQTRMGYIQQYGPLAFIGIVYTLPMSANKMTNRLRSIGMIQNVATFPSEQKLFYLESSEHLYGPAAFLTQYTMLELPFEIVAATLFSLLVAYASQLGPTATEFGVCLLSAIYVLNSGESLSMIACTISRNVGIAVNLTSVLLAVFTILGGTMSLDPPRPLQWLNYLSPIKHAIASVSYFCLHGLILDCSDVQLAKGDACPLQRGEDILELYRLNTERPWWVILEGFLVMLGYRLLAYVILKIKARGTSST
;
A
#
# COMPACT_ATOMS: atom_id res chain seq x y z
N MET A 1 0.35 38.24 -4.09
CA MET A 1 -1.03 37.76 -3.87
C MET A 1 -1.96 38.69 -4.61
N ALA A 2 -2.65 38.21 -5.65
CA ALA A 2 -3.75 38.95 -6.30
C ALA A 2 -5.05 38.34 -5.77
N VAL A 3 -5.82 39.12 -5.01
CA VAL A 3 -7.08 38.67 -4.42
C VAL A 3 -8.16 38.73 -5.50
N PHE A 4 -8.81 37.59 -5.72
CA PHE A 4 -9.96 37.51 -6.61
C PHE A 4 -11.19 38.00 -5.85
N SER A 5 -11.69 39.20 -6.17
CA SER A 5 -12.93 39.73 -5.61
C SER A 5 -14.13 38.88 -6.05
N SER A 6 -14.54 37.91 -5.23
CA SER A 6 -15.86 37.28 -5.35
C SER A 6 -16.82 37.90 -4.34
N GLU A 7 -18.10 38.03 -4.68
CA GLU A 7 -19.11 38.55 -3.75
C GLU A 7 -19.15 37.72 -2.44
N PRO A 8 -19.37 38.37 -1.29
CA PRO A 8 -19.49 37.68 0.00
C PRO A 8 -20.68 36.69 0.00
N ILE A 9 -20.45 35.49 0.54
CA ILE A 9 -21.46 34.42 0.60
C ILE A 9 -21.74 34.01 2.05
N ASP A 10 -22.98 34.21 2.46
CA ASP A 10 -23.53 33.74 3.72
C ASP A 10 -24.15 32.35 3.55
N ILE A 11 -23.95 31.46 4.53
CA ILE A 11 -24.48 30.09 4.51
C ILE A 11 -25.48 29.92 5.65
N GLN A 12 -26.66 29.40 5.35
CA GLN A 12 -27.65 29.00 6.36
C GLN A 12 -27.97 27.51 6.22
N ALA A 13 -27.80 26.76 7.30
CA ALA A 13 -28.25 25.39 7.45
C ALA A 13 -29.54 25.38 8.27
N HIS A 14 -30.61 24.77 7.74
CA HIS A 14 -31.93 24.70 8.38
C HIS A 14 -32.32 23.25 8.67
N LYS A 15 -32.43 22.90 9.96
CA LYS A 15 -32.83 21.56 10.47
C LYS A 15 -32.11 20.41 9.77
N VAL A 16 -30.79 20.50 9.66
CA VAL A 16 -29.96 19.51 9.01
C VAL A 16 -29.83 18.26 9.88
N SER A 17 -30.39 17.14 9.44
CA SER A 17 -30.25 15.83 10.08
C SER A 17 -29.65 14.80 9.13
N ALA A 18 -28.83 13.90 9.69
CA ALA A 18 -28.19 12.82 8.96
C ALA A 18 -28.32 11.51 9.73
N HIS A 19 -28.99 10.52 9.14
CA HIS A 19 -29.23 9.22 9.77
C HIS A 19 -28.61 8.08 8.96
N THR A 20 -28.02 7.11 9.65
CA THR A 20 -27.54 5.88 9.00
C THR A 20 -28.71 4.95 8.70
N THR A 21 -28.92 4.64 7.42
CA THR A 21 -29.87 3.61 6.97
C THR A 21 -29.19 2.25 6.88
N PRO A 22 -29.92 1.14 7.18
CA PRO A 22 -29.37 -0.19 7.03
C PRO A 22 -29.07 -0.48 5.56
N SER A 23 -27.85 -0.91 5.25
CA SER A 23 -27.49 -1.39 3.92
C SER A 23 -28.24 -2.69 3.61
N LEU A 24 -28.76 -2.85 2.38
CA LEU A 24 -29.44 -4.06 1.88
C LEU A 24 -28.66 -5.38 2.09
N LEU A 25 -27.33 -5.30 2.24
CA LEU A 25 -26.41 -6.44 2.28
C LEU A 25 -26.24 -7.14 3.64
N ARG A 26 -27.13 -6.94 4.61
CA ARG A 26 -27.07 -7.57 5.95
C ARG A 26 -28.15 -8.61 6.24
N TRP A 27 -28.94 -9.00 5.23
CA TRP A 27 -29.88 -10.12 5.35
C TRP A 27 -29.18 -11.42 5.77
N SER A 28 -27.91 -11.64 5.39
CA SER A 28 -27.12 -12.81 5.82
C SER A 28 -26.75 -12.83 7.31
N ARG A 29 -26.50 -11.67 7.94
CA ARG A 29 -26.27 -11.59 9.40
C ARG A 29 -27.58 -11.68 10.17
N ARG A 30 -28.67 -11.14 9.61
CA ARG A 30 -30.03 -11.32 10.13
C ARG A 30 -30.44 -12.79 10.07
N PHE A 31 -30.13 -13.49 8.97
CA PHE A 31 -30.38 -14.92 8.81
C PHE A 31 -29.50 -15.76 9.75
N ALA A 32 -28.24 -15.36 9.99
CA ALA A 32 -27.36 -16.03 10.95
C ALA A 32 -27.80 -15.84 12.42
N HIS A 33 -28.32 -14.67 12.81
CA HIS A 33 -28.92 -14.45 14.14
C HIS A 33 -30.30 -15.12 14.26
N TYR A 34 -31.10 -15.11 13.19
CA TYR A 34 -32.38 -15.82 13.12
C TYR A 34 -32.19 -17.34 13.25
N MET A 35 -31.17 -17.91 12.60
CA MET A 35 -30.77 -19.33 12.76
C MET A 35 -30.20 -19.65 14.15
N LYS A 36 -29.82 -18.63 14.94
CA LYS A 36 -29.34 -18.76 16.32
C LYS A 36 -30.38 -18.39 17.38
N GLY A 37 -31.60 -17.99 16.99
CA GLY A 37 -32.67 -17.62 17.92
C GLY A 37 -32.42 -16.33 18.71
N GLU A 38 -31.53 -15.44 18.24
CA GLU A 38 -31.23 -14.16 18.90
C GLU A 38 -31.95 -13.00 18.21
N ASP A 39 -32.76 -12.25 18.95
CA ASP A 39 -33.40 -11.02 18.48
C ASP A 39 -32.36 -9.91 18.27
N TYR A 40 -32.13 -9.54 17.01
CA TYR A 40 -31.22 -8.46 16.65
C TYR A 40 -32.00 -7.16 16.37
N GLU A 41 -32.11 -6.30 17.38
CA GLU A 41 -32.73 -4.98 17.27
C GLU A 41 -31.75 -3.97 16.65
N TYR A 42 -32.10 -3.40 15.50
CA TYR A 42 -31.25 -2.43 14.78
C TYR A 42 -31.52 -1.01 15.25
N VAL A 43 -30.57 -0.42 15.97
CA VAL A 43 -30.61 1.00 16.35
C VAL A 43 -30.14 1.85 15.17
N SER A 44 -31.04 2.63 14.56
CA SER A 44 -30.67 3.69 13.62
C SER A 44 -29.83 4.73 14.36
N ARG A 45 -28.64 5.03 13.85
CA ARG A 45 -27.76 6.03 14.47
C ARG A 45 -27.96 7.38 13.80
N THR A 46 -28.38 8.36 14.60
CA THR A 46 -28.38 9.78 14.23
C THR A 46 -26.95 10.31 14.33
N ILE A 47 -26.43 10.83 13.22
CA ILE A 47 -25.10 11.46 13.12
C ILE A 47 -25.22 12.96 13.36
N LEU A 48 -26.22 13.59 12.74
CA LEU A 48 -26.60 15.00 12.94
C LEU A 48 -28.09 15.03 13.27
N ASP A 49 -28.48 15.84 14.25
CA ASP A 49 -29.85 15.93 14.76
C ASP A 49 -30.32 17.39 14.72
N GLU A 50 -31.15 17.73 13.74
CA GLU A 50 -31.80 19.04 13.52
C GLU A 50 -30.86 20.26 13.64
N VAL A 51 -29.63 20.16 13.11
CA VAL A 51 -28.64 21.23 13.21
C VAL A 51 -29.07 22.46 12.41
N THR A 52 -29.18 23.60 13.08
CA THR A 52 -29.47 24.90 12.46
C THR A 52 -28.31 25.86 12.73
N ALA A 53 -27.74 26.46 11.69
CA ALA A 53 -26.56 27.31 11.81
C ALA A 53 -26.52 28.40 10.74
N TYR A 54 -26.02 29.57 11.11
CA TYR A 54 -25.70 30.68 10.20
C TYR A 54 -24.19 30.92 10.20
N ILE A 55 -23.58 30.91 9.01
CA ILE A 55 -22.16 31.17 8.82
C ILE A 55 -22.04 32.45 7.98
N PRO A 56 -21.61 33.57 8.58
CA PRO A 56 -21.45 34.83 7.87
C PRO A 56 -20.27 34.80 6.90
N SER A 57 -20.37 35.57 5.83
CA SER A 57 -19.32 35.84 4.87
C SER A 57 -18.10 36.56 5.48
N GLU A 58 -16.95 36.49 4.78
CA GLU A 58 -15.69 37.20 5.11
C GLU A 58 -15.12 36.90 6.51
N ARG A 59 -15.55 35.81 7.15
CA ARG A 59 -15.13 35.43 8.50
C ARG A 59 -14.54 34.03 8.55
N LEU A 60 -13.39 33.91 9.24
CA LEU A 60 -12.83 32.60 9.60
C LEU A 60 -13.70 31.96 10.69
N THR A 61 -14.50 30.97 10.30
CA THR A 61 -15.39 30.23 11.21
C THR A 61 -14.81 28.87 11.55
N ALA A 62 -14.67 28.57 12.84
CA ALA A 62 -14.23 27.27 13.34
C ALA A 62 -15.42 26.45 13.86
N ILE A 63 -15.55 25.20 13.42
CA ILE A 63 -16.51 24.23 13.96
C ILE A 63 -15.76 23.33 14.94
N LEU A 64 -16.02 23.52 16.24
CA LEU A 64 -15.38 22.79 17.32
C LEU A 64 -16.31 21.72 17.89
N GLY A 65 -15.74 20.62 18.35
CA GLY A 65 -16.46 19.53 19.00
C GLY A 65 -15.62 18.27 19.09
N SER A 66 -15.99 17.34 19.97
CA SER A 66 -15.29 16.06 20.16
C SER A 66 -15.31 15.19 18.90
N SER A 67 -14.41 14.19 18.82
CA SER A 67 -14.44 13.23 17.72
C SER A 67 -15.80 12.51 17.63
N GLY A 68 -16.27 12.23 16.41
CA GLY A 68 -17.55 11.56 16.19
C GLY A 68 -18.81 12.42 16.38
N SER A 69 -18.69 13.72 16.71
CA SER A 69 -19.83 14.65 16.84
C SER A 69 -20.51 15.05 15.51
N GLY A 70 -20.01 14.56 14.38
CA GLY A 70 -20.59 14.82 13.05
C GLY A 70 -19.97 15.98 12.28
N LYS A 71 -18.86 16.58 12.74
CA LYS A 71 -18.17 17.73 12.09
C LYS A 71 -17.88 17.50 10.61
N THR A 72 -17.16 16.43 10.27
CA THR A 72 -16.83 16.09 8.88
C THR A 72 -18.08 15.83 8.04
N THR A 73 -19.11 15.21 8.62
CA THR A 73 -20.41 15.01 7.96
C THR A 73 -21.09 16.34 7.66
N LEU A 74 -21.11 17.26 8.63
CA LEU A 74 -21.66 18.61 8.48
C LEU A 74 -20.87 19.41 7.43
N LEU A 75 -19.54 19.36 7.45
CA LEU A 75 -18.68 19.99 6.43
C LEU A 75 -18.95 19.42 5.03
N ASN A 76 -19.13 18.10 4.89
CA ASN A 76 -19.46 17.49 3.60
C ASN A 76 -20.84 17.93 3.08
N VAL A 77 -21.83 18.06 3.97
CA VAL A 77 -23.15 18.61 3.65
C VAL A 77 -23.02 20.07 3.20
N LEU A 78 -22.34 20.91 3.98
CA LEU A 78 -22.13 22.34 3.68
C LEU A 78 -21.27 22.54 2.42
N ALA A 79 -20.43 21.58 2.06
CA ALA A 79 -19.65 21.59 0.83
C ALA A 79 -20.37 20.94 -0.36
N ARG A 80 -21.62 20.49 -0.18
CA ARG A 80 -22.44 19.78 -1.19
C ARG A 80 -21.73 18.56 -1.80
N ARG A 81 -20.96 17.82 -0.99
CA ARG A 81 -20.27 16.59 -1.44
C ARG A 81 -21.22 15.38 -1.33
N ASP A 82 -21.13 14.47 -2.30
CA ASP A 82 -21.90 13.23 -2.29
C ASP A 82 -21.54 12.38 -1.05
N LEU A 83 -22.52 12.19 -0.17
CA LEU A 83 -22.41 11.36 1.04
C LEU A 83 -22.51 9.87 0.70
N GLU A 84 -22.11 9.01 1.63
CA GLU A 84 -22.23 7.56 1.47
C GLU A 84 -23.68 7.13 1.18
N SER A 85 -23.87 6.12 0.33
CA SER A 85 -25.21 5.61 -0.06
C SER A 85 -26.09 5.10 1.10
N ASN A 86 -25.50 4.96 2.28
CA ASN A 86 -26.07 4.47 3.53
C ASN A 86 -26.44 5.62 4.48
N VAL A 87 -26.17 6.88 4.13
CA VAL A 87 -26.56 8.05 4.93
C VAL A 87 -27.71 8.77 4.23
N ARG A 88 -28.86 8.89 4.90
CA ARG A 88 -29.97 9.72 4.42
C ARG A 88 -29.91 11.08 5.09
N PHE A 89 -30.17 12.11 4.29
CA PHE A 89 -30.13 13.51 4.67
C PHE A 89 -31.55 14.10 4.69
N SER A 90 -31.85 14.94 5.68
CA SER A 90 -33.04 15.78 5.74
C SER A 90 -32.67 17.21 6.15
N GLY A 91 -33.49 18.19 5.77
CA GLY A 91 -33.19 19.62 5.90
C GLY A 91 -32.68 20.24 4.59
N TYR A 92 -32.28 21.52 4.63
CA TYR A 92 -31.75 22.21 3.47
C TYR A 92 -30.69 23.24 3.86
N VAL A 93 -29.79 23.54 2.92
CA VAL A 93 -28.74 24.56 3.07
C VAL A 93 -28.94 25.63 1.99
N THR A 94 -29.00 26.90 2.39
CA THR A 94 -29.06 28.05 1.49
C THR A 94 -27.75 28.83 1.51
N TYR A 95 -27.44 29.47 0.38
CA TYR A 95 -26.28 30.34 0.20
C TYR A 95 -26.81 31.66 -0.34
N ASN A 96 -26.64 32.75 0.41
CA ASN A 96 -27.31 34.03 0.14
C ASN A 96 -28.83 33.87 -0.08
N GLY A 97 -29.49 33.03 0.74
CA GLY A 97 -30.93 32.74 0.64
C GLY A 97 -31.35 31.80 -0.49
N LEU A 98 -30.47 31.49 -1.44
CA LEU A 98 -30.78 30.57 -2.54
C LEU A 98 -30.47 29.11 -2.16
N GLN A 99 -31.42 28.21 -2.41
CA GLN A 99 -31.17 26.77 -2.36
C GLN A 99 -30.38 26.36 -3.61
N ASN A 100 -29.16 25.87 -3.38
CA ASN A 100 -28.31 25.27 -4.41
C ASN A 100 -27.92 26.17 -5.61
N PRO A 101 -27.45 27.42 -5.40
CA PRO A 101 -27.01 28.28 -6.51
C PRO A 101 -25.87 27.64 -7.32
N LYS A 102 -25.98 27.72 -8.65
CA LYS A 102 -24.96 27.22 -9.61
C LYS A 102 -23.66 28.04 -9.60
N ASN A 103 -23.72 29.27 -9.08
CA ASN A 103 -22.63 30.26 -9.16
C ASN A 103 -21.71 30.26 -7.92
N VAL A 104 -21.97 29.40 -6.93
CA VAL A 104 -21.17 29.33 -5.69
C VAL A 104 -20.12 28.25 -5.83
N HIS A 105 -18.85 28.66 -5.92
CA HIS A 105 -17.71 27.77 -5.96
C HIS A 105 -17.16 27.51 -4.55
N VAL A 106 -17.10 26.24 -4.20
CA VAL A 106 -16.63 25.77 -2.90
C VAL A 106 -15.34 24.98 -3.10
N ALA A 107 -14.32 25.30 -2.32
CA ALA A 107 -13.10 24.51 -2.18
C ALA A 107 -13.14 23.69 -0.89
N TYR A 108 -12.56 22.49 -0.93
CA TYR A 108 -12.55 21.59 0.24
C TYR A 108 -11.18 20.95 0.42
N VAL A 109 -10.56 21.16 1.58
CA VAL A 109 -9.31 20.50 1.98
C VAL A 109 -9.67 19.29 2.83
N THR A 110 -9.38 18.08 2.33
CA THR A 110 -9.63 16.81 3.04
C THR A 110 -8.62 16.56 4.14
N GLN A 111 -8.95 15.73 5.14
CA GLN A 111 -8.02 15.36 6.23
C GLN A 111 -6.68 14.77 5.73
N GLN A 112 -6.72 13.96 4.65
CA GLN A 112 -5.51 13.40 4.03
C GLN A 112 -5.07 14.24 2.81
N ASP A 113 -3.76 14.51 2.73
CA ASP A 113 -3.15 15.22 1.59
C ASP A 113 -2.87 14.26 0.43
N THR A 114 -3.71 14.30 -0.59
CA THR A 114 -3.49 13.58 -1.86
C THR A 114 -2.73 14.47 -2.84
N LEU A 115 -1.41 14.52 -2.69
CA LEU A 115 -0.51 15.26 -3.59
C LEU A 115 0.33 14.29 -4.44
N PRO A 116 0.59 14.62 -5.72
CA PRO A 116 1.47 13.82 -6.57
C PRO A 116 2.88 13.73 -5.97
N HIS A 117 3.34 12.50 -5.68
CA HIS A 117 4.58 12.25 -4.94
C HIS A 117 5.88 12.62 -5.70
N ASN A 118 5.82 12.71 -7.03
CA ASN A 118 7.00 12.90 -7.88
C ASN A 118 7.18 14.35 -8.39
N LEU A 119 6.29 15.27 -8.02
CA LEU A 119 6.35 16.67 -8.43
C LEU A 119 7.00 17.55 -7.35
N SER A 120 7.65 18.61 -7.79
CA SER A 120 8.09 19.68 -6.87
C SER A 120 6.88 20.47 -6.40
N VAL A 121 7.03 21.18 -5.27
CA VAL A 121 6.03 22.12 -4.76
C VAL A 121 5.57 23.10 -5.84
N ARG A 122 6.55 23.66 -6.55
CA ARG A 122 6.36 24.65 -7.60
C ARG A 122 5.54 24.13 -8.76
N GLU A 123 5.88 22.93 -9.23
CA GLU A 123 5.14 22.26 -10.32
C GLU A 123 3.76 21.83 -9.88
N ALA A 124 3.60 21.29 -8.66
CA ALA A 124 2.30 20.90 -8.14
C ALA A 124 1.33 22.09 -8.11
N LEU A 125 1.78 23.24 -7.62
CA LEU A 125 1.01 24.49 -7.63
C LEU A 125 0.76 24.99 -9.05
N ARG A 126 1.78 24.98 -9.91
CA ARG A 126 1.65 25.42 -11.31
C ARG A 126 0.63 24.58 -12.09
N TYR A 127 0.72 23.26 -12.02
CA TYR A 127 -0.22 22.38 -12.71
C TYR A 127 -1.63 22.48 -12.13
N ALA A 128 -1.78 22.61 -10.81
CA ALA A 128 -3.07 22.87 -10.19
C ALA A 128 -3.69 24.19 -10.68
N ALA A 129 -2.90 25.28 -10.72
CA ALA A 129 -3.33 26.58 -11.23
C ALA A 129 -3.71 26.52 -12.71
N GLU A 130 -2.90 25.86 -13.54
CA GLU A 130 -3.15 25.70 -14.97
C GLU A 130 -4.43 24.89 -15.22
N LEU A 131 -4.65 23.78 -14.50
CA LEU A 131 -5.85 22.94 -14.66
C LEU A 131 -7.15 23.62 -14.20
N ARG A 132 -7.06 24.51 -13.20
CA ARG A 132 -8.20 25.21 -12.60
C ARG A 132 -8.49 26.56 -13.28
N SER A 133 -7.53 27.10 -14.06
CA SER A 133 -7.64 28.27 -14.96
C SER A 133 -8.36 29.48 -14.37
N VAL A 134 -7.73 30.04 -13.33
CA VAL A 134 -8.24 31.20 -12.61
C VAL A 134 -7.56 32.52 -13.05
N TRP A 135 -6.56 32.46 -13.95
CA TRP A 135 -5.63 33.56 -14.19
C TRP A 135 -5.60 34.03 -15.65
N GLU A 136 -5.82 35.33 -15.88
CA GLU A 136 -5.85 35.95 -17.22
C GLU A 136 -4.45 36.23 -17.80
N SER A 137 -3.41 36.39 -16.97
CA SER A 137 -2.05 36.69 -17.41
C SER A 137 -1.02 35.64 -16.95
N ALA A 138 0.07 35.43 -17.72
CA ALA A 138 1.21 34.59 -17.30
C ALA A 138 1.95 35.19 -16.08
N HIS A 139 2.03 36.51 -16.02
CA HIS A 139 2.74 37.24 -14.98
C HIS A 139 2.12 37.10 -13.58
N GLN A 140 0.78 37.10 -13.47
CA GLN A 140 0.08 36.83 -12.20
C GLN A 140 0.29 35.38 -11.72
N ARG A 141 0.39 34.41 -12.65
CA ARG A 141 0.62 33.00 -12.33
C ARG A 141 2.03 32.76 -11.77
N ASP A 142 3.03 33.37 -12.37
CA ASP A 142 4.42 33.19 -11.94
C ASP A 142 4.71 33.88 -10.60
N SER A 143 4.03 35.00 -10.29
CA SER A 143 4.16 35.72 -9.01
C SER A 143 3.66 34.95 -7.77
N VAL A 144 2.74 33.99 -7.91
CA VAL A 144 2.27 33.11 -6.81
C VAL A 144 3.22 31.92 -6.59
N VAL A 145 4.06 31.64 -7.60
CA VAL A 145 4.92 30.45 -7.71
C VAL A 145 6.41 30.81 -7.45
N GLU A 146 6.75 32.09 -7.38
CA GLU A 146 8.07 32.62 -7.03
C GLU A 146 8.32 32.64 -5.51
N GLY A 147 9.45 32.04 -5.09
CA GLY A 147 9.96 32.19 -3.72
C GLY A 147 10.35 30.91 -2.94
N LYS A 148 10.24 29.69 -3.50
CA LYS A 148 10.67 28.47 -2.78
C LYS A 148 11.58 27.56 -3.61
N GLU A 149 12.67 27.12 -2.99
CA GLU A 149 13.64 26.16 -3.53
C GLU A 149 12.97 24.84 -3.95
N ASP A 150 13.49 24.22 -5.02
CA ASP A 150 13.11 22.87 -5.48
C ASP A 150 13.61 21.78 -4.50
N LYS A 151 13.01 21.70 -3.31
CA LYS A 151 13.29 20.61 -2.35
C LYS A 151 12.59 19.31 -2.76
N LYS A 152 13.35 18.20 -2.76
CA LYS A 152 12.81 16.84 -2.94
C LYS A 152 12.25 16.34 -1.62
N GLY A 153 10.92 16.20 -1.56
CA GLY A 153 10.20 15.76 -0.38
C GLY A 153 9.76 16.93 0.47
N CYS A 154 8.49 16.89 0.86
CA CYS A 154 7.86 17.90 1.71
C CYS A 154 7.62 17.31 3.10
N SER A 155 7.85 18.10 4.15
CA SER A 155 7.34 17.77 5.49
C SER A 155 5.80 17.68 5.48
N GLY A 156 5.19 17.07 6.50
CA GLY A 156 3.73 17.02 6.62
C GLY A 156 3.07 18.40 6.51
N GLY A 157 3.63 19.40 7.19
CA GLY A 157 3.13 20.77 7.16
C GLY A 157 3.37 21.52 5.84
N GLU A 158 4.42 21.18 5.12
CA GLU A 158 4.59 21.67 3.75
C GLU A 158 3.56 21.06 2.80
N LYS A 159 3.31 19.74 2.87
CA LYS A 159 2.25 19.08 2.09
C LYS A 159 0.90 19.71 2.39
N ARG A 160 0.61 20.00 3.65
CA ARG A 160 -0.65 20.60 4.07
C ARG A 160 -0.86 22.01 3.51
N ARG A 161 0.17 22.85 3.58
CA ARG A 161 0.14 24.19 2.97
C ARG A 161 -0.01 24.13 1.46
N ILE A 162 0.63 23.17 0.80
CA ILE A 162 0.47 22.96 -0.64
C ILE A 162 -0.96 22.52 -0.95
N SER A 163 -1.55 21.62 -0.17
CA SER A 163 -2.94 21.17 -0.30
C SER A 163 -3.91 22.36 -0.20
N ILE A 164 -3.74 23.22 0.81
CA ILE A 164 -4.53 24.45 0.98
C ILE A 164 -4.30 25.43 -0.19
N ALA A 165 -3.04 25.69 -0.56
CA ALA A 165 -2.70 26.57 -1.67
C ALA A 165 -3.28 26.07 -3.00
N VAL A 166 -3.21 24.77 -3.27
CA VAL A 166 -3.86 24.12 -4.41
C VAL A 166 -5.34 24.45 -4.40
N GLN A 167 -6.04 24.26 -3.27
CA GLN A 167 -7.47 24.58 -3.15
C GLN A 167 -7.79 26.06 -3.34
N LEU A 168 -6.96 26.98 -2.85
CA LEU A 168 -7.15 28.42 -3.06
C LEU A 168 -6.96 28.84 -4.52
N LEU A 169 -6.14 28.12 -5.28
CA LEU A 169 -6.00 28.34 -6.73
C LEU A 169 -7.29 28.03 -7.52
N THR A 170 -8.37 27.56 -6.88
CA THR A 170 -9.70 27.43 -7.52
C THR A 170 -10.46 28.75 -7.63
N GLY A 171 -10.04 29.80 -6.92
CA GLY A 171 -10.81 31.04 -6.82
C GLY A 171 -12.17 30.83 -6.12
N ALA A 172 -12.27 29.82 -5.26
CA ALA A 172 -13.48 29.53 -4.50
C ALA A 172 -13.79 30.67 -3.52
N SER A 173 -15.07 31.02 -3.45
CA SER A 173 -15.60 32.01 -2.49
C SER A 173 -15.72 31.45 -1.08
N ILE A 174 -15.75 30.12 -0.94
CA ILE A 174 -15.81 29.41 0.34
C ILE A 174 -14.73 28.33 0.36
N LEU A 175 -13.90 28.33 1.41
CA LEU A 175 -12.90 27.29 1.67
C LEU A 175 -13.29 26.50 2.92
N PHE A 176 -13.71 25.24 2.76
CA PHE A 176 -13.86 24.32 3.87
C PHE A 176 -12.56 23.57 4.11
N CYS A 177 -12.09 23.55 5.36
CA CYS A 177 -10.93 22.78 5.76
C CYS A 177 -11.32 21.75 6.82
N ASP A 178 -11.15 20.47 6.51
CA ASP A 178 -11.35 19.38 7.48
C ASP A 178 -10.02 19.09 8.17
N GLU A 179 -9.91 19.51 9.44
CA GLU A 179 -8.70 19.43 10.28
C GLU A 179 -7.42 19.95 9.58
N PRO A 180 -7.34 21.25 9.21
CA PRO A 180 -6.21 21.80 8.45
C PRO A 180 -4.85 21.69 9.17
N THR A 181 -4.84 21.52 10.49
CA THR A 181 -3.63 21.49 11.33
C THR A 181 -3.27 20.09 11.84
N SER A 182 -4.02 19.05 11.48
CA SER A 182 -3.79 17.69 11.98
C SER A 182 -2.43 17.14 11.55
N GLY A 183 -1.69 16.57 12.50
CA GLY A 183 -0.35 16.01 12.27
C GLY A 183 0.74 17.04 11.98
N LEU A 184 0.49 18.33 12.24
CA LEU A 184 1.45 19.42 12.06
C LEU A 184 2.08 19.86 13.38
N ASP A 185 3.28 20.43 13.31
CA ASP A 185 3.93 21.08 14.42
C ASP A 185 3.33 22.45 14.79
N SER A 186 3.53 22.96 16.01
CA SER A 186 2.92 24.22 16.48
C SER A 186 3.26 25.39 15.56
N ALA A 187 4.54 25.55 15.23
CA ALA A 187 5.01 26.55 14.30
C ALA A 187 4.34 26.42 12.92
N THR A 188 4.32 25.22 12.33
CA THR A 188 3.70 25.05 11.00
C THR A 188 2.16 25.12 11.01
N ALA A 189 1.51 24.65 12.07
CA ALA A 189 0.08 24.80 12.28
C ALA A 189 -0.31 26.28 12.42
N LEU A 190 0.45 27.05 13.19
CA LEU A 190 0.26 28.48 13.37
C LEU A 190 0.50 29.25 12.07
N GLN A 191 1.51 28.85 11.27
CA GLN A 191 1.69 29.37 9.91
C GLN A 191 0.49 29.07 9.01
N VAL A 192 -0.08 27.87 9.07
CA VAL A 192 -1.30 27.51 8.32
C VAL A 192 -2.48 28.38 8.75
N VAL A 193 -2.71 28.52 10.06
CA VAL A 193 -3.79 29.35 10.61
C VAL A 193 -3.60 30.83 10.27
N GLN A 194 -2.38 31.36 10.39
CA GLN A 194 -2.06 32.73 10.01
C GLN A 194 -2.26 32.95 8.50
N THR A 195 -1.94 31.95 7.68
CA THR A 195 -2.24 32.00 6.24
C THR A 195 -3.75 32.06 6.00
N LEU A 196 -4.55 31.22 6.68
CA LEU A 196 -6.01 31.26 6.60
C LEU A 196 -6.58 32.59 7.10
N LYS A 197 -6.00 33.16 8.16
CA LYS A 197 -6.37 34.48 8.71
C LYS A 197 -6.06 35.61 7.72
N ASN A 198 -4.85 35.62 7.16
CA ASN A 198 -4.45 36.61 6.15
C ASN A 198 -5.33 36.52 4.90
N LEU A 199 -5.78 35.32 4.52
CA LEU A 199 -6.72 35.11 3.41
C LEU A 199 -8.14 35.62 3.72
N ALA A 200 -8.54 35.65 4.99
CA ALA A 200 -9.79 36.25 5.43
C ALA A 200 -9.71 37.78 5.56
N ALA A 201 -8.51 38.36 5.60
CA ALA A 201 -8.26 39.74 6.05
C ALA A 201 -8.43 40.86 4.99
N ASP A 202 -8.85 40.57 3.76
CA ASP A 202 -9.34 41.63 2.84
C ASP A 202 -10.74 42.15 3.24
N GLY A 203 -11.40 41.48 4.20
CA GLY A 203 -12.48 42.02 5.01
C GLY A 203 -11.95 42.47 6.38
N SER A 204 -12.34 43.66 6.81
CA SER A 204 -11.92 44.25 8.09
C SER A 204 -12.20 43.34 9.30
N LEU A 205 -11.25 43.36 10.23
CA LEU A 205 -11.37 42.76 11.56
C LEU A 205 -12.55 43.37 12.35
N LEU A 206 -13.66 42.65 12.51
CA LEU A 206 -14.33 42.41 13.80
C LEU A 206 -15.62 41.55 13.62
N TYR A 207 -15.60 40.37 14.24
CA TYR A 207 -16.56 39.89 15.25
C TYR A 207 -18.09 39.95 15.03
N GLU A 208 -18.77 38.81 15.27
CA GLU A 208 -20.08 38.72 15.95
C GLU A 208 -20.31 37.24 16.35
N GLY A 209 -20.42 36.76 17.59
CA GLY A 209 -20.42 37.40 18.92
C GLY A 209 -19.25 36.96 19.84
N PRO A 210 -19.40 36.95 21.17
CA PRO A 210 -18.26 37.14 22.07
C PRO A 210 -17.29 36.00 22.32
N ARG A 211 -16.04 36.10 21.83
CA ARG A 211 -14.91 35.38 22.47
C ARG A 211 -14.83 35.74 23.96
N ALA A 212 -15.06 37.01 24.31
CA ALA A 212 -15.06 37.48 25.70
C ALA A 212 -16.28 36.98 26.50
N ALA A 213 -17.45 36.87 25.88
CA ALA A 213 -18.67 36.43 26.55
C ALA A 213 -19.02 34.95 26.35
N ILE A 214 -18.28 34.17 25.55
CA ILE A 214 -18.30 32.71 25.66
C ILE A 214 -17.68 32.35 27.01
N CYS A 215 -16.50 32.89 27.32
CA CYS A 215 -15.90 32.75 28.65
C CYS A 215 -16.84 33.28 29.74
N GLN A 216 -17.38 34.50 29.60
CA GLN A 216 -18.37 35.01 30.59
C GLN A 216 -19.69 34.23 30.63
N HIS A 217 -20.13 33.60 29.53
CA HIS A 217 -21.35 32.78 29.49
C HIS A 217 -21.11 31.47 30.25
N PHE A 218 -19.98 30.80 30.01
CA PHE A 218 -19.62 29.60 30.76
C PHE A 218 -19.32 29.92 32.24
N GLU A 219 -18.71 31.07 32.54
CA GLU A 219 -18.56 31.58 33.90
C GLU A 219 -19.94 31.85 34.56
N ARG A 220 -20.89 32.43 33.83
CA ARG A 220 -22.30 32.59 34.30
C ARG A 220 -23.01 31.25 34.47
N CYS A 221 -22.65 30.24 33.70
CA CYS A 221 -23.11 28.85 33.86
C CYS A 221 -22.35 28.07 34.94
N GLY A 222 -21.42 28.70 35.67
CA GLY A 222 -20.70 28.10 36.80
C GLY A 222 -19.35 27.44 36.47
N TYR A 223 -18.80 27.63 35.27
CA TYR A 223 -17.51 27.08 34.85
C TYR A 223 -16.44 28.16 34.76
N THR A 224 -15.43 28.12 35.64
CA THR A 224 -14.26 29.02 35.59
C THR A 224 -13.11 28.41 34.81
N ILE A 225 -12.40 29.22 34.04
CA ILE A 225 -11.25 28.77 33.24
C ILE A 225 -10.00 28.74 34.15
N PRO A 226 -9.29 27.60 34.26
CA PRO A 226 -8.06 27.52 35.05
C PRO A 226 -6.91 28.39 34.50
N GLU A 227 -5.97 28.79 35.36
CA GLU A 227 -4.74 29.47 34.91
C GLU A 227 -3.91 28.58 33.98
N PHE A 228 -3.25 29.19 32.99
CA PHE A 228 -2.45 28.54 31.94
C PHE A 228 -3.23 27.58 31.04
N PHE A 229 -4.56 27.73 31.01
CA PHE A 229 -5.45 26.89 30.22
C PHE A 229 -5.95 27.60 28.96
N ASN A 230 -5.88 26.94 27.81
CA ASN A 230 -6.42 27.48 26.57
C ASN A 230 -7.96 27.45 26.57
N PRO A 231 -8.66 28.60 26.47
CA PRO A 231 -10.13 28.66 26.51
C PRO A 231 -10.83 27.79 25.46
N ALA A 232 -10.24 27.62 24.27
CA ALA A 232 -10.85 26.82 23.20
C ALA A 232 -10.83 25.31 23.52
N GLU A 233 -9.76 24.83 24.17
CA GLU A 233 -9.65 23.44 24.61
C GLU A 233 -10.68 23.15 25.71
N PHE A 234 -10.83 24.08 26.66
CA PHE A 234 -11.75 23.95 27.78
C PHE A 234 -13.20 23.75 27.32
N LEU A 235 -13.61 24.49 26.29
CA LEU A 235 -14.95 24.40 25.70
C LEU A 235 -15.19 23.05 24.99
N VAL A 236 -14.17 22.52 24.31
CA VAL A 236 -14.24 21.20 23.66
C VAL A 236 -14.37 20.09 24.69
N ASP A 237 -13.62 20.18 25.79
CA ASP A 237 -13.66 19.22 26.89
C ASP A 237 -15.04 19.22 27.59
N ILE A 238 -15.63 20.39 27.84
CA ILE A 238 -17.00 20.50 28.35
C ILE A 238 -18.00 19.91 27.35
N ALA A 239 -17.90 20.22 26.06
CA ALA A 239 -18.78 19.68 25.03
C ALA A 239 -18.66 18.15 24.86
N ALA A 240 -17.51 17.56 25.22
CA ALA A 240 -17.30 16.12 25.20
C ALA A 240 -18.02 15.38 26.35
N THR A 241 -18.26 16.03 27.50
CA THR A 241 -18.99 15.45 28.63
C THR A 241 -20.50 15.36 28.37
N LYS A 242 -20.95 14.19 27.86
CA LYS A 242 -22.38 13.91 27.58
C LYS A 242 -23.32 14.10 28.78
N THR A 243 -22.82 14.04 30.00
CA THR A 243 -23.60 14.11 31.25
C THR A 243 -24.29 15.45 31.50
N VAL A 244 -23.88 16.54 30.83
CA VAL A 244 -24.45 17.88 31.07
C VAL A 244 -25.62 18.21 30.13
N THR A 245 -25.90 17.35 29.14
CA THR A 245 -26.85 17.68 28.06
C THR A 245 -28.34 17.55 28.41
N HIS A 246 -28.71 16.94 29.54
CA HIS A 246 -30.12 16.82 29.92
C HIS A 246 -30.65 18.08 30.62
N ASP A 247 -29.86 18.74 31.48
CA ASP A 247 -30.27 19.99 32.15
C ASP A 247 -30.10 21.22 31.25
N LEU A 248 -29.05 21.27 30.41
CA LEU A 248 -28.86 22.35 29.43
C LEU A 248 -29.92 22.34 28.32
N LYS A 249 -30.47 21.18 27.93
CA LYS A 249 -31.59 21.10 26.97
C LYS A 249 -32.88 21.72 27.54
N VAL A 250 -33.11 21.64 28.84
CA VAL A 250 -34.27 22.24 29.51
C VAL A 250 -34.09 23.77 29.66
N GLN A 251 -32.86 24.25 29.87
CA GLN A 251 -32.56 25.69 29.85
C GLN A 251 -32.59 26.32 28.45
N PHE A 252 -32.18 25.59 27.39
CA PHE A 252 -32.28 26.09 26.01
C PHE A 252 -33.73 26.14 25.49
N LEU A 253 -34.61 25.26 25.98
CA LEU A 253 -36.03 25.30 25.63
C LEU A 253 -36.79 26.43 26.33
N THR A 254 -36.28 26.93 27.46
CA THR A 254 -36.89 28.03 28.25
C THR A 254 -36.37 29.42 27.87
N SER A 255 -35.30 29.53 27.07
CA SER A 255 -34.73 30.81 26.61
C SER A 255 -35.03 31.14 25.14
N ARG A 256 -36.18 30.64 24.64
CA ARG A 256 -36.67 30.88 23.27
C ARG A 256 -37.23 32.29 23.01
N GLU A 257 -37.26 33.17 24.02
CA GLU A 257 -37.85 34.52 23.93
C GLU A 257 -36.84 35.68 23.93
N CYS A 258 -35.53 35.42 23.93
CA CYS A 258 -34.48 36.46 23.93
C CYS A 258 -33.65 36.50 22.64
N MET A 259 -34.31 36.54 21.49
CA MET A 259 -33.72 37.10 20.27
C MET A 259 -34.72 38.09 19.66
N PRO A 260 -34.53 39.41 19.82
CA PRO A 260 -35.30 40.37 19.05
C PRO A 260 -34.92 40.23 17.57
N ASN A 261 -35.95 40.21 16.73
CA ASN A 261 -35.89 40.32 15.28
C ASN A 261 -34.93 41.46 14.86
N TYR A 262 -33.70 41.13 14.50
CA TYR A 262 -32.73 42.08 13.95
C TYR A 262 -32.19 41.55 12.63
N TRP A 263 -33.06 41.41 11.63
CA TRP A 263 -32.63 41.18 10.25
C TRP A 263 -33.47 42.04 9.32
N GLY A 264 -32.97 43.24 9.06
CA GLY A 264 -33.45 44.07 7.96
C GLY A 264 -33.13 43.37 6.64
N HIS A 265 -34.16 43.11 5.85
CA HIS A 265 -34.03 42.64 4.47
C HIS A 265 -33.45 43.77 3.61
N SER A 266 -32.13 43.80 3.41
CA SER A 266 -31.54 44.50 2.27
C SER A 266 -31.28 43.47 1.15
N HIS A 267 -32.30 43.24 0.32
CA HIS A 267 -32.09 42.59 -0.98
C HIS A 267 -31.24 43.54 -1.84
N ARG A 268 -29.95 43.24 -2.00
CA ARG A 268 -29.16 43.79 -3.10
C ARG A 268 -29.42 42.93 -4.34
N GLU A 269 -29.73 43.60 -5.44
CA GLU A 269 -29.86 42.97 -6.76
C GLU A 269 -28.54 42.27 -7.13
N ILE A 270 -28.66 40.97 -7.41
CA ILE A 270 -27.56 40.11 -7.81
C ILE A 270 -27.18 40.49 -9.24
N THR A 271 -26.04 41.15 -9.41
CA THR A 271 -25.45 41.26 -10.76
C THR A 271 -24.80 39.93 -11.15
N PRO A 272 -24.99 39.44 -12.38
CA PRO A 272 -24.42 38.16 -12.79
C PRO A 272 -22.90 38.29 -12.94
N VAL A 273 -22.14 37.71 -12.01
CA VAL A 273 -20.68 37.60 -12.15
C VAL A 273 -20.34 36.76 -13.39
N VAL A 274 -19.46 37.32 -14.20
CA VAL A 274 -18.99 36.82 -15.50
C VAL A 274 -18.47 35.38 -15.38
N TYR A 275 -19.01 34.50 -16.23
CA TYR A 275 -18.56 33.14 -16.41
C TYR A 275 -17.05 33.07 -16.70
N ARG A 276 -16.25 32.56 -15.76
CA ARG A 276 -14.87 32.13 -16.05
C ARG A 276 -14.93 30.85 -16.86
N LYS A 277 -14.46 30.92 -18.11
CA LYS A 277 -14.45 29.79 -19.05
C LYS A 277 -13.58 28.67 -18.47
N VAL A 278 -14.21 27.53 -18.17
CA VAL A 278 -13.50 26.26 -17.95
C VAL A 278 -12.51 26.08 -19.10
N PRO A 279 -11.23 25.78 -18.82
CA PRO A 279 -10.22 25.67 -19.85
C PRO A 279 -10.67 24.65 -20.87
N SER A 280 -10.49 25.00 -22.15
CA SER A 280 -10.87 24.13 -23.25
C SER A 280 -10.33 22.73 -23.02
N VAL A 281 -11.05 21.71 -23.50
CA VAL A 281 -10.62 20.31 -23.37
C VAL A 281 -9.18 20.12 -23.91
N ARG A 282 -8.81 20.88 -24.96
CA ARG A 282 -7.45 20.90 -25.52
C ARG A 282 -6.42 21.45 -24.54
N THR A 283 -6.71 22.57 -23.88
CA THR A 283 -5.84 23.18 -22.87
C THR A 283 -5.61 22.23 -21.70
N ARG A 284 -6.67 21.63 -21.16
CA ARG A 284 -6.57 20.64 -20.06
C ARG A 284 -5.77 19.41 -20.46
N CYS A 285 -6.01 18.89 -21.67
CA CYS A 285 -5.22 17.77 -22.19
C CYS A 285 -3.73 18.13 -22.28
N LYS A 286 -3.39 19.31 -22.82
CA LYS A 286 -1.99 19.77 -22.91
C LYS A 286 -1.32 19.87 -21.55
N ILE A 287 -2.00 20.48 -20.56
CA ILE A 287 -1.48 20.63 -19.19
C ILE A 287 -1.28 19.27 -18.54
N LEU A 288 -2.29 18.40 -18.62
CA LEU A 288 -2.25 17.07 -17.99
C LEU A 288 -1.19 16.17 -18.64
N THR A 289 -1.00 16.29 -19.96
CA THR A 289 0.06 15.60 -20.70
C THR A 289 1.44 16.09 -20.22
N LYS A 290 1.63 17.40 -20.08
CA LYS A 290 2.87 17.98 -19.54
C LYS A 290 3.15 17.52 -18.11
N ARG A 291 2.12 17.48 -17.24
CA ARG A 291 2.23 16.98 -15.86
C ARG A 291 2.65 15.51 -15.84
N THR A 292 1.97 14.69 -16.63
CA THR A 292 2.23 13.24 -16.69
C THR A 292 3.63 12.96 -17.24
N MET A 293 4.10 13.74 -18.22
CA MET A 293 5.48 13.67 -18.73
C MET A 293 6.49 13.95 -17.63
N THR A 294 6.33 15.04 -16.88
CA THR A 294 7.23 15.40 -15.78
C THR A 294 7.24 14.33 -14.68
N MET A 295 6.08 13.78 -14.32
CA MET A 295 5.98 12.70 -13.34
C MET A 295 6.72 11.44 -13.82
N CYS A 296 6.56 11.06 -15.09
CA CYS A 296 7.24 9.88 -15.66
C CYS A 296 8.75 10.05 -15.73
N ILE A 297 9.24 11.22 -16.18
CA ILE A 297 10.69 11.50 -16.26
C ILE A 297 11.33 11.49 -14.85
N ARG A 298 10.62 12.02 -13.85
CA ARG A 298 11.13 12.08 -12.47
C ARG A 298 11.08 10.75 -11.73
N ASP A 299 10.15 9.86 -12.09
CA ASP A 299 10.15 8.48 -11.63
C ASP A 299 11.16 7.61 -12.40
N ILE A 300 12.41 8.07 -12.40
CA ILE A 300 13.49 7.45 -13.17
C ILE A 300 13.79 6.03 -12.67
N GLN A 301 13.53 5.75 -11.39
CA GLN A 301 13.73 4.41 -10.81
C GLN A 301 12.77 3.40 -11.43
N SER A 302 11.48 3.77 -11.55
CA SER A 302 10.49 2.93 -12.21
C SER A 302 10.77 2.81 -13.71
N LEU A 303 11.12 3.90 -14.39
CA LEU A 303 11.39 3.88 -15.83
C LEU A 303 12.62 3.01 -16.16
N ILE A 304 13.74 3.23 -15.47
CA ILE A 304 14.95 2.40 -15.60
C ILE A 304 14.64 0.96 -15.19
N GLY A 305 13.85 0.74 -14.15
CA GLY A 305 13.49 -0.60 -13.68
C GLY A 305 12.76 -1.42 -14.74
N ILE A 306 11.80 -0.84 -15.47
CA ILE A 306 11.16 -1.51 -16.61
C ILE A 306 12.14 -1.68 -17.76
N GLY A 307 12.89 -0.64 -18.11
CA GLY A 307 13.88 -0.73 -19.20
C GLY A 307 14.85 -1.88 -18.97
N CYS A 308 15.40 -1.99 -17.76
CA CYS A 308 16.28 -3.09 -17.36
C CYS A 308 15.57 -4.45 -17.41
N ALA A 309 14.31 -4.53 -16.96
CA ALA A 309 13.54 -5.78 -17.03
C ALA A 309 13.29 -6.23 -18.48
N VAL A 310 12.97 -5.31 -19.38
CA VAL A 310 12.76 -5.59 -20.81
C VAL A 310 14.07 -5.97 -21.50
N MET A 311 15.17 -5.26 -21.21
CA MET A 311 16.50 -5.60 -21.76
C MET A 311 16.98 -6.96 -21.25
N ALA A 312 16.76 -7.26 -19.96
CA ALA A 312 17.08 -8.57 -19.39
C ALA A 312 16.24 -9.67 -20.03
N LEU A 313 14.93 -9.46 -20.19
CA LEU A 313 14.05 -10.40 -20.89
C LEU A 313 14.51 -10.63 -22.34
N ALA A 314 14.82 -9.56 -23.08
CA ALA A 314 15.30 -9.64 -24.46
C ALA A 314 16.64 -10.39 -24.56
N ALA A 315 17.61 -10.07 -23.70
CA ALA A 315 18.93 -10.68 -23.73
C ALA A 315 18.89 -12.14 -23.29
N ILE A 316 18.17 -12.47 -22.22
CA ILE A 316 18.09 -13.85 -21.74
C ILE A 316 17.30 -14.70 -22.74
N ASN A 317 16.14 -14.24 -23.22
CA ASN A 317 15.36 -15.02 -24.18
C ASN A 317 16.10 -15.11 -25.53
N GLY A 318 16.78 -14.06 -25.96
CA GLY A 318 17.65 -14.09 -27.13
C GLY A 318 18.82 -15.07 -26.97
N TRP A 319 19.36 -15.23 -25.76
CA TRP A 319 20.38 -16.25 -25.47
C TRP A 319 19.80 -17.67 -25.45
N ILE A 320 18.58 -17.86 -24.96
CA ILE A 320 17.90 -19.18 -25.01
C ILE A 320 17.72 -19.67 -26.44
N PHE A 321 17.37 -18.75 -27.35
CA PHE A 321 17.14 -19.04 -28.77
C PHE A 321 18.32 -18.63 -29.65
N TRP A 322 19.55 -18.70 -29.13
CA TRP A 322 20.74 -18.23 -29.84
C TRP A 322 20.91 -18.93 -31.19
N GLN A 323 20.87 -18.15 -32.28
CA GLN A 323 21.11 -18.60 -33.67
C GLN A 323 20.42 -19.93 -34.04
N LEU A 324 19.10 -19.88 -34.23
CA LEU A 324 18.30 -21.07 -34.53
C LEU A 324 18.64 -21.69 -35.89
N ASP A 325 18.72 -23.02 -35.93
CA ASP A 325 18.96 -23.81 -37.13
C ASP A 325 17.69 -23.92 -38.02
N GLU A 326 17.87 -24.41 -39.24
CA GLU A 326 16.78 -24.61 -40.22
C GLU A 326 16.18 -26.03 -40.18
N SER A 327 16.61 -26.87 -39.24
CA SER A 327 16.07 -28.23 -39.06
C SER A 327 14.62 -28.23 -38.56
N GLN A 328 13.97 -29.39 -38.55
CA GLN A 328 12.62 -29.55 -38.00
C GLN A 328 12.51 -29.13 -36.50
N ARG A 329 13.58 -29.34 -35.72
CA ARG A 329 13.67 -28.85 -34.33
C ARG A 329 13.85 -27.33 -34.29
N GLY A 330 14.64 -26.81 -35.22
CA GLY A 330 14.86 -25.38 -35.45
C GLY A 330 13.57 -24.64 -35.82
N ILE A 331 12.74 -25.18 -36.71
CA ILE A 331 11.42 -24.64 -37.08
C ILE A 331 10.53 -24.49 -35.84
N ARG A 332 10.49 -25.52 -34.99
CA ARG A 332 9.69 -25.49 -33.75
C ARG A 332 10.22 -24.48 -32.75
N SER A 333 11.54 -24.42 -32.55
CA SER A 333 12.18 -23.43 -31.69
C SER A 333 11.97 -22.00 -32.22
N ARG A 334 11.94 -21.80 -33.55
CA ARG A 334 11.58 -20.53 -34.19
C ARG A 334 10.14 -20.15 -33.88
N GLN A 335 9.18 -21.07 -34.00
CA GLN A 335 7.78 -20.82 -33.59
C GLN A 335 7.68 -20.46 -32.09
N GLY A 336 8.40 -21.18 -31.23
CA GLY A 336 8.47 -20.90 -29.79
C GLY A 336 8.99 -19.50 -29.49
N SER A 337 10.06 -19.07 -30.17
CA SER A 337 10.64 -17.73 -30.04
C SER A 337 9.68 -16.61 -30.50
N LEU A 338 8.95 -16.81 -31.60
CA LEU A 338 7.98 -15.82 -32.10
C LEU A 338 6.77 -15.68 -31.16
N TRP A 339 6.32 -16.79 -30.56
CA TRP A 339 5.28 -16.73 -29.52
C TRP A 339 5.81 -16.04 -28.26
N ASP A 340 7.02 -16.39 -27.80
CA ASP A 340 7.66 -15.77 -26.62
C ASP A 340 7.75 -14.24 -26.76
N ALA A 341 8.24 -13.76 -27.91
CA ALA A 341 8.36 -12.33 -28.20
C ALA A 341 7.03 -11.57 -28.10
N THR A 342 5.88 -12.22 -28.28
CA THR A 342 4.56 -11.58 -28.21
C THR A 342 3.83 -11.85 -26.89
N GLY A 343 3.79 -13.10 -26.44
CA GLY A 343 3.12 -13.53 -25.22
C GLY A 343 3.79 -13.01 -23.96
N LEU A 344 5.04 -13.39 -23.70
CA LEU A 344 5.72 -13.10 -22.43
C LEU A 344 6.11 -11.61 -22.30
N TYR A 345 6.51 -10.98 -23.40
CA TYR A 345 6.72 -9.53 -23.46
C TYR A 345 5.43 -8.75 -23.12
N GLY A 346 4.29 -9.14 -23.72
CA GLY A 346 2.99 -8.52 -23.45
C GLY A 346 2.53 -8.69 -21.99
N TYR A 347 2.75 -9.87 -21.42
CA TYR A 347 2.41 -10.18 -20.03
C TYR A 347 3.16 -9.29 -19.02
N LEU A 348 4.49 -9.18 -19.16
CA LEU A 348 5.34 -8.36 -18.27
C LEU A 348 4.83 -6.91 -18.21
N LEU A 349 4.51 -6.34 -19.36
CA LEU A 349 4.03 -4.95 -19.47
C LEU A 349 2.65 -4.76 -18.86
N MET A 350 1.72 -5.69 -19.11
CA MET A 350 0.37 -5.64 -18.57
C MET A 350 0.40 -5.64 -17.03
N ILE A 351 1.14 -6.55 -16.40
CA ILE A 351 1.21 -6.65 -14.94
C ILE A 351 1.89 -5.43 -14.32
N THR A 352 2.96 -4.94 -14.94
CA THR A 352 3.65 -3.76 -14.43
C THR A 352 2.76 -2.51 -14.49
N GLU A 353 1.96 -2.36 -15.55
CA GLU A 353 1.03 -1.23 -15.68
C GLU A 353 -0.10 -1.31 -14.65
N ILE A 354 -0.63 -2.51 -14.38
CA ILE A 354 -1.63 -2.72 -13.31
C ILE A 354 -1.09 -2.26 -11.96
N CYS A 355 0.17 -2.61 -11.63
CA CYS A 355 0.80 -2.19 -10.36
C CYS A 355 0.83 -0.66 -10.21
N ARG A 356 1.30 0.05 -11.26
CA ARG A 356 1.48 1.51 -11.21
C ARG A 356 0.17 2.29 -11.26
N LEU A 357 -0.75 1.85 -12.11
CA LEU A 357 -1.99 2.57 -12.33
C LEU A 357 -2.91 2.54 -11.09
N VAL A 358 -2.84 1.50 -10.26
CA VAL A 358 -3.60 1.41 -9.00
C VAL A 358 -3.20 2.50 -7.99
N GLU A 359 -1.94 2.92 -7.99
CA GLU A 359 -1.46 4.03 -7.16
C GLU A 359 -1.88 5.38 -7.77
N ASP A 360 -1.59 5.59 -9.05
CA ASP A 360 -1.88 6.84 -9.76
C ASP A 360 -3.38 7.18 -9.79
N ILE A 361 -4.24 6.18 -9.84
CA ILE A 361 -5.68 6.40 -9.98
C ILE A 361 -6.34 6.95 -8.70
N GLN A 362 -5.67 6.86 -7.55
CA GLN A 362 -6.16 7.46 -6.29
C GLN A 362 -6.18 8.99 -6.38
N LEU A 363 -5.14 9.58 -6.98
CA LEU A 363 -5.08 11.02 -7.24
C LEU A 363 -6.16 11.43 -8.26
N PHE A 364 -6.32 10.67 -9.34
CA PHE A 364 -7.38 10.90 -10.32
C PHE A 364 -8.77 10.87 -9.68
N ASP A 365 -9.03 9.89 -8.83
CA ASP A 365 -10.30 9.72 -8.12
C ASP A 365 -10.59 10.91 -7.20
N HIS A 366 -9.57 11.51 -6.61
CA HIS A 366 -9.68 12.76 -5.84
C HIS A 366 -10.00 13.96 -6.74
N GLU A 367 -9.22 14.20 -7.80
CA GLU A 367 -9.41 15.32 -8.73
C GLU A 367 -10.74 15.23 -9.50
N ARG A 368 -11.26 14.02 -9.72
CA ARG A 368 -12.58 13.77 -10.30
C ARG A 368 -13.71 14.15 -9.35
N LYS A 369 -13.58 13.90 -8.03
CA LYS A 369 -14.58 14.34 -7.03
C LYS A 369 -14.73 15.86 -7.03
N GLU A 370 -13.65 16.57 -7.30
CA GLU A 370 -13.63 18.04 -7.44
C GLU A 370 -14.09 18.53 -8.82
N ARG A 371 -14.50 17.62 -9.72
CA ARG A 371 -14.98 17.92 -11.08
C ARG A 371 -13.95 18.62 -11.98
N ILE A 372 -12.66 18.51 -11.68
CA ILE A 372 -11.58 19.15 -12.46
C ILE A 372 -11.24 18.32 -13.71
N ILE A 373 -11.11 17.00 -13.51
CA ILE A 373 -10.61 16.07 -14.54
C ILE A 373 -11.70 15.10 -14.99
N ASN A 374 -11.77 14.88 -16.30
CA ASN A 374 -12.62 13.88 -16.94
C ASN A 374 -11.81 12.59 -17.20
N PRO A 375 -12.38 11.39 -16.98
CA PRO A 375 -11.77 10.10 -17.36
C PRO A 375 -11.10 10.07 -18.74
N PHE A 376 -11.76 10.63 -19.76
CA PHE A 376 -11.24 10.66 -21.13
C PHE A 376 -9.91 11.42 -21.24
N ILE A 377 -9.84 12.63 -20.64
CA ILE A 377 -8.65 13.48 -20.70
C ILE A 377 -7.49 12.84 -19.92
N PHE A 378 -7.80 12.24 -18.77
CA PHE A 378 -6.83 11.52 -17.95
C PHE A 378 -6.19 10.37 -18.73
N LEU A 379 -6.99 9.46 -19.27
CA LEU A 379 -6.47 8.31 -20.00
C LEU A 379 -5.76 8.72 -21.31
N LEU A 380 -6.27 9.72 -22.03
CA LEU A 380 -5.64 10.22 -23.25
C LEU A 380 -4.26 10.82 -22.98
N SER A 381 -4.15 11.71 -21.99
CA SER A 381 -2.88 12.34 -21.63
C SER A 381 -1.82 11.32 -21.21
N ARG A 382 -2.21 10.32 -20.41
CA ARG A 382 -1.34 9.20 -20.02
C ARG A 382 -0.92 8.40 -21.23
N ARG A 383 -1.85 8.09 -22.14
CA ARG A 383 -1.54 7.29 -23.34
C ARG A 383 -0.55 7.99 -24.27
N VAL A 384 -0.68 9.30 -24.47
CA VAL A 384 0.25 10.07 -25.32
C VAL A 384 1.67 10.07 -24.73
N VAL A 385 1.80 10.34 -23.43
CA VAL A 385 3.11 10.34 -22.75
C VAL A 385 3.73 8.95 -22.77
N LYS A 386 2.96 7.93 -22.41
CA LYS A 386 3.46 6.55 -22.36
C LYS A 386 3.81 6.01 -23.72
N LEU A 387 3.07 6.35 -24.77
CA LEU A 387 3.42 5.97 -26.13
C LEU A 387 4.80 6.51 -26.51
N ALA A 388 5.10 7.77 -26.19
CA ALA A 388 6.38 8.39 -26.50
C ALA A 388 7.55 7.82 -25.65
N LEU A 389 7.35 7.69 -24.34
CA LEU A 389 8.42 7.32 -23.40
C LEU A 389 8.64 5.81 -23.25
N GLU A 390 7.59 5.00 -23.30
CA GLU A 390 7.62 3.55 -23.04
C GLU A 390 7.21 2.75 -24.30
N GLY A 391 6.20 3.23 -25.04
CA GLY A 391 5.52 2.49 -26.10
C GLY A 391 6.26 2.42 -27.44
N LEU A 392 7.27 3.26 -27.65
CA LEU A 392 8.20 3.14 -28.79
C LEU A 392 9.57 2.66 -28.33
N THR A 393 10.08 3.21 -27.23
CA THR A 393 11.43 2.94 -26.71
C THR A 393 11.62 1.48 -26.26
N LEU A 394 10.68 0.91 -25.49
CA LEU A 394 10.81 -0.45 -24.97
C LEU A 394 10.70 -1.49 -26.08
N PRO A 395 9.74 -1.41 -27.03
CA PRO A 395 9.76 -2.24 -28.23
C PRO A 395 11.04 -2.11 -29.05
N THR A 396 11.59 -0.89 -29.23
CA THR A 396 12.85 -0.72 -29.96
C THR A 396 14.01 -1.42 -29.27
N LEU A 397 14.17 -1.23 -27.94
CA LEU A 397 15.23 -1.88 -27.17
C LEU A 397 15.09 -3.40 -27.21
N PHE A 398 13.86 -3.92 -27.06
CA PHE A 398 13.59 -5.34 -27.17
C PHE A 398 13.98 -5.89 -28.54
N THR A 399 13.53 -5.27 -29.64
CA THR A 399 13.82 -5.73 -31.00
C THR A 399 15.32 -5.66 -31.33
N VAL A 400 16.02 -4.58 -30.96
CA VAL A 400 17.45 -4.41 -31.25
C VAL A 400 18.31 -5.47 -30.56
N ILE A 401 17.90 -5.93 -29.38
CA ILE A 401 18.63 -6.99 -28.65
C ILE A 401 18.16 -8.37 -29.12
N TYR A 402 16.86 -8.63 -29.10
CA TYR A 402 16.29 -9.96 -29.32
C TYR A 402 16.43 -10.45 -30.77
N TYR A 403 16.09 -9.63 -31.75
CA TYR A 403 16.04 -10.01 -33.16
C TYR A 403 17.37 -10.56 -33.71
N PRO A 404 18.52 -9.87 -33.53
CA PRO A 404 19.80 -10.38 -34.02
C PRO A 404 20.31 -11.58 -33.21
N MET A 405 20.03 -11.68 -31.90
CA MET A 405 20.48 -12.81 -31.08
C MET A 405 19.84 -14.13 -31.51
N VAL A 406 18.55 -14.10 -31.90
CA VAL A 406 17.84 -15.31 -32.36
C VAL A 406 18.30 -15.78 -33.74
N GLY A 407 18.86 -14.87 -34.56
CA GLY A 407 19.23 -15.20 -35.94
C GLY A 407 18.03 -15.24 -36.89
N TYR A 408 17.10 -14.29 -36.75
CA TYR A 408 16.07 -14.06 -37.77
C TYR A 408 16.67 -13.45 -39.04
N ARG A 409 15.93 -13.55 -40.14
CA ARG A 409 16.38 -13.11 -41.47
C ARG A 409 16.60 -11.58 -41.52
N ALA A 410 17.77 -11.14 -41.97
CA ALA A 410 18.21 -9.73 -41.87
C ALA A 410 17.57 -8.72 -42.86
N ASN A 411 16.39 -8.98 -43.40
CA ASN A 411 15.74 -8.04 -44.34
C ASN A 411 15.10 -6.85 -43.61
N VAL A 412 15.30 -5.64 -44.14
CA VAL A 412 14.77 -4.39 -43.55
C VAL A 412 13.25 -4.43 -43.36
N THR A 413 12.52 -4.97 -44.34
CA THR A 413 11.05 -5.12 -44.28
C THR A 413 10.61 -6.07 -43.17
N GLN A 414 11.34 -7.18 -42.96
CA GLN A 414 11.01 -8.17 -41.94
C GLN A 414 11.30 -7.64 -40.53
N ILE A 415 12.39 -6.89 -40.35
CA ILE A 415 12.72 -6.21 -39.09
C ILE A 415 11.64 -5.18 -38.75
N PHE A 416 11.21 -4.37 -39.73
CA PHE A 416 10.19 -3.36 -39.51
C PHE A 416 8.83 -3.97 -39.13
N ILE A 417 8.40 -5.04 -39.80
CA ILE A 417 7.15 -5.75 -39.48
C ILE A 417 7.22 -6.36 -38.07
N PHE A 418 8.36 -6.96 -37.70
CA PHE A 418 8.58 -7.47 -36.35
C PHE A 418 8.45 -6.36 -35.30
N TRP A 419 9.21 -5.26 -35.47
CA TRP A 419 9.16 -4.11 -34.56
C TRP A 419 7.74 -3.54 -34.43
N LEU A 420 7.05 -3.32 -35.56
CA LEU A 420 5.69 -2.80 -35.57
C LEU A 420 4.72 -3.72 -34.82
N THR A 421 4.90 -5.04 -34.94
CA THR A 421 4.08 -6.03 -34.23
C THR A 421 4.30 -5.95 -32.72
N ILE A 422 5.55 -5.80 -32.26
CA ILE A 422 5.86 -5.62 -30.84
C ILE A 422 5.30 -4.31 -30.28
N VAL A 423 5.28 -3.22 -31.07
CA VAL A 423 4.62 -1.94 -30.70
C VAL A 423 3.12 -2.12 -30.50
N PHE A 424 2.45 -2.89 -31.37
CA PHE A 424 1.03 -3.20 -31.20
C PHE A 424 0.77 -4.10 -29.99
N THR A 425 1.59 -5.14 -29.78
CA THR A 425 1.52 -6.00 -28.58
C THR A 425 1.63 -5.17 -27.30
N HIS A 426 2.60 -4.26 -27.23
CA HIS A 426 2.77 -3.32 -26.11
C HIS A 426 1.52 -2.46 -25.90
N SER A 427 0.93 -1.97 -26.99
CA SER A 427 -0.23 -1.09 -26.95
C SER A 427 -1.48 -1.80 -26.45
N VAL A 428 -1.73 -3.03 -26.90
CA VAL A 428 -2.83 -3.88 -26.44
C VAL A 428 -2.67 -4.21 -24.95
N ALA A 429 -1.47 -4.58 -24.51
CA ALA A 429 -1.18 -4.92 -23.11
C ALA A 429 -1.52 -3.75 -22.16
N ILE A 430 -1.11 -2.53 -22.51
CA ILE A 430 -1.45 -1.32 -21.74
C ILE A 430 -2.96 -1.03 -21.76
N GLY A 431 -3.61 -1.19 -22.92
CA GLY A 431 -5.06 -0.98 -23.05
C GLY A 431 -5.86 -1.89 -22.13
N VAL A 432 -5.51 -3.17 -22.08
CA VAL A 432 -6.17 -4.15 -21.22
C VAL A 432 -5.86 -3.90 -19.74
N ALA A 433 -4.60 -3.62 -19.39
CA ALA A 433 -4.23 -3.25 -18.02
C ALA A 433 -5.05 -2.06 -17.51
N THR A 434 -5.23 -1.05 -18.35
CA THR A 434 -6.05 0.13 -18.04
C THR A 434 -7.50 -0.26 -17.79
N LEU A 435 -8.08 -1.13 -18.62
CA LEU A 435 -9.45 -1.61 -18.45
C LEU A 435 -9.63 -2.39 -17.13
N CYS A 436 -8.68 -3.26 -16.78
CA CYS A 436 -8.70 -4.01 -15.53
C CYS A 436 -8.75 -3.08 -14.29
N VAL A 437 -7.92 -2.03 -14.25
CA VAL A 437 -7.88 -1.07 -13.14
C VAL A 437 -9.08 -0.12 -13.13
N SER A 438 -9.65 0.18 -14.31
CA SER A 438 -10.90 0.93 -14.42
C SER A 438 -12.09 0.17 -13.83
N ILE A 439 -12.12 -1.16 -13.97
CA ILE A 439 -13.15 -2.02 -13.39
C ILE A 439 -12.93 -2.21 -11.88
N SER A 440 -11.68 -2.38 -11.44
CA SER A 440 -11.34 -2.55 -10.03
C SER A 440 -10.14 -1.72 -9.60
N ARG A 441 -10.34 -0.87 -8.58
CA ARG A 441 -9.27 -0.10 -7.91
C ARG A 441 -8.34 -0.95 -7.05
N ASN A 442 -8.68 -2.21 -6.83
CA ASN A 442 -7.87 -3.09 -6.01
C ASN A 442 -6.88 -3.86 -6.90
N PHE A 443 -5.59 -3.70 -6.59
CA PHE A 443 -4.48 -4.38 -7.26
C PHE A 443 -4.72 -5.88 -7.44
N TYR A 444 -5.18 -6.55 -6.38
CA TYR A 444 -5.45 -7.97 -6.38
C TYR A 444 -6.47 -8.41 -7.46
N ALA A 445 -7.57 -7.65 -7.58
CA ALA A 445 -8.65 -7.98 -8.51
C ALA A 445 -8.33 -7.56 -9.95
N ALA A 446 -7.69 -6.41 -10.14
CA ALA A 446 -7.22 -5.99 -11.46
C ALA A 446 -6.16 -6.97 -12.02
N GLY A 447 -5.22 -7.40 -11.17
CA GLY A 447 -4.19 -8.37 -11.53
C GLY A 447 -4.76 -9.73 -11.94
N LEU A 448 -5.79 -10.21 -11.23
CA LEU A 448 -6.48 -11.44 -11.61
C LEU A 448 -7.14 -11.33 -12.99
N MET A 449 -7.85 -10.23 -13.25
CA MET A 449 -8.51 -10.03 -14.54
C MET A 449 -7.49 -10.01 -15.68
N GLY A 450 -6.33 -9.39 -15.47
CA GLY A 450 -5.21 -9.43 -16.40
C GLY A 450 -4.69 -10.85 -16.65
N ASN A 451 -4.48 -11.63 -15.60
CA ASN A 451 -4.03 -13.03 -15.75
C ASN A 451 -5.07 -13.93 -16.44
N LEU A 452 -6.37 -13.75 -16.14
CA LEU A 452 -7.46 -14.45 -16.83
C LEU A 452 -7.43 -14.17 -18.33
N TYR A 453 -7.32 -12.89 -18.67
CA TYR A 453 -7.17 -12.45 -20.04
C TYR A 453 -5.95 -13.12 -20.69
N PHE A 454 -4.80 -13.12 -20.02
CA PHE A 454 -3.58 -13.72 -20.54
C PHE A 454 -3.69 -15.23 -20.78
N ALA A 455 -4.32 -16.02 -19.91
CA ALA A 455 -4.47 -17.45 -20.18
C ALA A 455 -5.47 -17.74 -21.30
N LEU A 456 -6.57 -16.99 -21.39
CA LEU A 456 -7.49 -17.11 -22.53
C LEU A 456 -6.77 -16.79 -23.85
N GLN A 457 -5.93 -15.74 -23.84
CA GLN A 457 -5.10 -15.42 -25.00
C GLN A 457 -4.10 -16.54 -25.31
N THR A 458 -3.49 -17.12 -24.30
CA THR A 458 -2.49 -18.18 -24.44
C THR A 458 -3.10 -19.44 -25.06
N ALA A 459 -4.27 -19.87 -24.56
CA ALA A 459 -5.00 -21.02 -25.07
C ALA A 459 -5.44 -20.81 -26.53
N ALA A 460 -5.92 -19.62 -26.88
CA ALA A 460 -6.44 -19.31 -28.21
C ALA A 460 -5.40 -18.71 -29.18
N SER A 461 -4.11 -18.72 -28.83
CA SER A 461 -3.03 -18.09 -29.62
C SER A 461 -2.65 -18.83 -30.91
N GLY A 462 -3.01 -20.11 -31.04
CA GLY A 462 -2.64 -20.96 -32.19
C GLY A 462 -1.27 -21.62 -32.09
N TYR A 463 -0.45 -21.26 -31.09
CA TYR A 463 0.85 -21.91 -30.82
C TYR A 463 0.71 -23.15 -29.94
N PHE A 464 0.03 -23.04 -28.79
CA PHE A 464 -0.12 -24.18 -27.89
C PHE A 464 -1.22 -25.15 -28.28
N MET A 465 -2.27 -24.65 -28.91
CA MET A 465 -3.37 -25.47 -29.42
C MET A 465 -3.47 -25.26 -30.91
N HIS A 466 -3.66 -26.36 -31.62
CA HIS A 466 -3.82 -26.32 -33.06
C HIS A 466 -5.16 -25.66 -33.44
N ALA A 467 -5.14 -24.66 -34.32
CA ALA A 467 -6.31 -23.81 -34.60
C ALA A 467 -7.53 -24.57 -35.18
N ASN A 468 -7.30 -25.72 -35.81
CA ASN A 468 -8.34 -26.56 -36.39
C ASN A 468 -8.92 -27.59 -35.40
N GLN A 469 -8.25 -27.84 -34.28
CA GLN A 469 -8.71 -28.78 -33.25
C GLN A 469 -9.62 -28.13 -32.20
N LEU A 470 -9.76 -26.81 -32.22
CA LEU A 470 -10.63 -26.09 -31.31
C LEU A 470 -12.09 -26.56 -31.48
N PRO A 471 -12.76 -27.00 -30.40
CA PRO A 471 -14.17 -27.34 -30.42
C PRO A 471 -15.02 -26.19 -30.96
N SER A 472 -16.11 -26.50 -31.66
CA SER A 472 -16.95 -25.51 -32.35
C SER A 472 -17.44 -24.39 -31.42
N TYR A 473 -17.72 -24.71 -30.16
CA TYR A 473 -18.23 -23.76 -29.16
C TYR A 473 -17.18 -22.74 -28.64
N VAL A 474 -15.88 -23.04 -28.69
CA VAL A 474 -14.79 -22.12 -28.30
C VAL A 474 -14.00 -21.57 -29.49
N ARG A 475 -14.20 -22.13 -30.69
CA ARG A 475 -13.45 -21.76 -31.90
C ARG A 475 -13.49 -20.26 -32.23
N TRP A 476 -14.55 -19.55 -31.87
CA TRP A 476 -14.68 -18.12 -32.12
C TRP A 476 -13.75 -17.25 -31.22
N LEU A 477 -13.31 -17.76 -30.06
CA LEU A 477 -12.45 -17.03 -29.11
C LEU A 477 -11.07 -16.70 -29.70
N LYS A 478 -10.59 -17.45 -30.69
CA LYS A 478 -9.34 -17.14 -31.41
C LYS A 478 -9.40 -15.77 -32.11
N TRP A 479 -10.59 -15.36 -32.57
CA TRP A 479 -10.80 -14.07 -33.22
C TRP A 479 -10.92 -12.91 -32.22
N LEU A 480 -11.19 -13.19 -30.95
CA LEU A 480 -11.18 -12.19 -29.89
C LEU A 480 -9.76 -11.96 -29.34
N THR A 481 -8.82 -12.86 -29.65
CA THR A 481 -7.51 -12.94 -29.02
C THR A 481 -6.45 -12.18 -29.84
N PRO A 482 -5.88 -11.08 -29.31
CA PRO A 482 -4.83 -10.31 -30.01
C PRO A 482 -3.58 -11.13 -30.32
N THR A 483 -3.19 -12.02 -29.41
CA THR A 483 -1.99 -12.87 -29.54
C THR A 483 -2.07 -13.79 -30.76
N PHE A 484 -3.27 -14.23 -31.15
CA PHE A 484 -3.48 -15.01 -32.38
C PHE A 484 -3.05 -14.21 -33.61
N TYR A 485 -3.43 -12.93 -33.69
CA TYR A 485 -3.05 -12.06 -34.79
C TYR A 485 -1.57 -11.72 -34.78
N THR A 486 -0.99 -11.36 -33.62
CA THR A 486 0.44 -11.04 -33.53
C THR A 486 1.31 -12.25 -33.84
N PHE A 487 0.98 -13.43 -33.32
CA PHE A 487 1.69 -14.67 -33.61
C PHE A 487 1.60 -15.05 -35.10
N THR A 488 0.41 -14.92 -35.70
CA THR A 488 0.21 -15.15 -37.13
C THR A 488 1.03 -14.17 -37.98
N THR A 489 1.06 -12.88 -37.62
CA THR A 489 1.87 -11.86 -38.30
C THR A 489 3.35 -12.23 -38.29
N LEU A 490 3.87 -12.59 -37.13
CA LEU A 490 5.27 -12.95 -36.97
C LEU A 490 5.65 -14.23 -37.72
N CYS A 491 4.79 -15.26 -37.68
CA CYS A 491 5.01 -16.49 -38.44
C CYS A 491 4.97 -16.24 -39.96
N ALA A 492 4.00 -15.45 -40.46
CA ALA A 492 3.93 -15.09 -41.87
C ALA A 492 5.17 -14.27 -42.30
N ASN A 493 5.65 -13.37 -41.44
CA ASN A 493 6.84 -12.56 -41.69
C ASN A 493 8.12 -13.41 -41.79
N GLU A 494 8.28 -14.42 -40.93
CA GLU A 494 9.47 -15.27 -40.87
C GLU A 494 9.47 -16.39 -41.93
N PHE A 495 8.37 -17.15 -42.06
CA PHE A 495 8.30 -18.34 -42.92
C PHE A 495 7.97 -18.03 -44.39
N VAL A 496 7.14 -17.03 -44.65
CA VAL A 496 6.70 -16.68 -46.02
C VAL A 496 7.42 -15.44 -46.52
N GLY A 497 7.52 -14.40 -45.69
CA GLY A 497 8.08 -13.10 -46.06
C GLY A 497 7.15 -12.31 -47.00
N MET A 498 7.17 -10.98 -46.90
CA MET A 498 6.28 -10.12 -47.72
C MET A 498 6.64 -10.13 -49.21
N ASN A 499 7.92 -10.30 -49.53
CA ASN A 499 8.47 -10.39 -50.89
C ASN A 499 8.97 -11.82 -51.23
N GLY A 500 8.52 -12.83 -50.49
CA GLY A 500 8.99 -14.21 -50.64
C GLY A 500 8.49 -14.89 -51.92
N SER A 501 9.09 -16.03 -52.25
CA SER A 501 8.64 -16.89 -53.35
C SER A 501 7.20 -17.37 -53.12
N LYS A 502 6.49 -17.81 -54.17
CA LYS A 502 5.11 -18.35 -54.04
C LYS A 502 5.00 -19.56 -53.09
N GLN A 503 6.12 -20.21 -52.77
CA GLN A 503 6.19 -21.34 -51.85
C GLN A 503 6.70 -20.94 -50.45
N GLY A 504 7.12 -19.68 -50.26
CA GLY A 504 7.79 -19.19 -49.04
C GLY A 504 9.27 -19.58 -49.03
N TYR A 505 9.89 -19.52 -47.86
CA TYR A 505 11.26 -19.99 -47.68
C TYR A 505 11.32 -21.51 -47.47
N LEU A 506 12.43 -22.12 -47.87
CA LEU A 506 12.69 -23.56 -47.73
C LEU A 506 13.49 -23.83 -46.46
N TYR A 507 13.32 -25.02 -45.89
CA TYR A 507 13.98 -25.46 -44.65
C TYR A 507 14.60 -26.84 -44.84
N ASP A 508 15.78 -27.02 -44.24
CA ASP A 508 16.61 -28.20 -44.37
C ASP A 508 16.01 -29.42 -43.66
N CYS A 509 16.21 -30.58 -44.27
CA CYS A 509 15.86 -31.86 -43.71
C CYS A 509 17.14 -32.57 -43.21
N PRO A 510 17.08 -33.34 -42.11
CA PRO A 510 18.24 -33.99 -41.50
C PRO A 510 18.69 -35.29 -42.21
N PHE A 511 17.98 -35.72 -43.25
CA PHE A 511 18.29 -36.91 -44.05
C PHE A 511 18.91 -36.49 -45.40
N ASP A 512 19.54 -37.42 -46.11
CA ASP A 512 20.05 -37.15 -47.46
C ASP A 512 18.87 -36.72 -48.38
N ILE A 513 19.10 -35.80 -49.32
CA ILE A 513 18.05 -35.21 -50.17
C ILE A 513 17.34 -36.29 -51.01
N GLN A 514 18.01 -37.42 -51.23
CA GLN A 514 17.46 -38.59 -51.95
C GLN A 514 16.71 -39.59 -51.06
N ASP A 515 16.76 -39.46 -49.72
CA ASP A 515 16.01 -40.31 -48.79
C ASP A 515 14.52 -39.93 -48.86
N PRO A 516 13.58 -40.87 -49.09
CA PRO A 516 12.14 -40.58 -49.12
C PRO A 516 11.59 -40.03 -47.80
N ARG A 517 12.31 -40.19 -46.68
CA ARG A 517 12.00 -39.56 -45.39
C ARG A 517 12.34 -38.06 -45.37
N CYS A 518 13.08 -37.58 -46.37
CA CYS A 518 13.53 -36.22 -46.47
C CYS A 518 12.54 -35.30 -47.20
N LYS A 519 11.59 -34.74 -46.45
CA LYS A 519 10.65 -33.74 -46.98
C LYS A 519 11.17 -32.33 -46.69
N VAL A 520 11.57 -31.60 -47.73
CA VAL A 520 11.89 -30.17 -47.64
C VAL A 520 10.62 -29.40 -47.27
N TYR A 521 10.62 -28.75 -46.11
CA TYR A 521 9.46 -28.00 -45.64
C TYR A 521 9.45 -26.60 -46.27
N SER A 522 8.39 -26.28 -47.02
CA SER A 522 8.15 -24.93 -47.52
C SER A 522 7.40 -24.08 -46.51
N GLY A 523 7.71 -22.78 -46.43
CA GLY A 523 7.07 -21.86 -45.49
C GLY A 523 5.54 -21.81 -45.62
N VAL A 524 5.00 -21.93 -46.83
CA VAL A 524 3.55 -22.05 -47.05
C VAL A 524 2.99 -23.37 -46.52
N SER A 525 3.73 -24.47 -46.64
CA SER A 525 3.37 -25.75 -46.03
C SER A 525 3.35 -25.64 -44.50
N ILE A 526 4.33 -24.97 -43.90
CA ILE A 526 4.39 -24.72 -42.45
C ILE A 526 3.15 -23.94 -42.00
N MET A 527 2.81 -22.84 -42.68
CA MET A 527 1.63 -22.04 -42.35
C MET A 527 0.30 -22.80 -42.52
N LYS A 528 0.19 -23.66 -43.54
CA LYS A 528 -0.97 -24.56 -43.73
C LYS A 528 -1.06 -25.60 -42.62
N THR A 529 0.07 -26.20 -42.22
CA THR A 529 0.14 -27.16 -41.11
C THR A 529 -0.22 -26.54 -39.77
N LEU A 530 0.07 -25.25 -39.54
CA LEU A 530 -0.34 -24.53 -38.33
C LEU A 530 -1.80 -24.05 -38.37
N GLY A 531 -2.47 -24.12 -39.53
CA GLY A 531 -3.84 -23.61 -39.70
C GLY A 531 -3.97 -22.09 -39.58
N LEU A 532 -2.91 -21.33 -39.90
CA LEU A 532 -2.85 -19.89 -39.71
C LEU A 532 -3.06 -19.12 -41.03
N PRO A 533 -3.90 -18.05 -41.04
CA PRO A 533 -4.15 -17.27 -42.24
C PRO A 533 -2.95 -16.35 -42.56
N TYR A 534 -2.33 -16.54 -43.73
CA TYR A 534 -1.15 -15.77 -44.16
C TYR A 534 -1.43 -14.82 -45.34
N ASP A 535 -2.68 -14.76 -45.83
CA ASP A 535 -3.04 -14.19 -47.13
C ASP A 535 -3.11 -12.66 -47.19
N ARG A 536 -2.86 -11.91 -46.09
CA ARG A 536 -2.66 -10.44 -46.05
C ARG A 536 -2.27 -9.97 -44.63
N ILE A 537 -0.99 -9.68 -44.40
CA ILE A 537 -0.47 -9.22 -43.09
C ILE A 537 -1.14 -7.92 -42.61
N TRP A 538 -1.42 -6.95 -43.51
CA TRP A 538 -1.98 -5.65 -43.14
C TRP A 538 -3.34 -5.73 -42.44
N LYS A 539 -4.17 -6.75 -42.75
CA LYS A 539 -5.47 -6.96 -42.09
C LYS A 539 -5.29 -7.17 -40.58
N GLN A 540 -4.21 -7.85 -40.19
CA GLN A 540 -3.92 -8.18 -38.79
C GLN A 540 -3.58 -6.90 -38.01
N PHE A 541 -2.82 -5.97 -38.59
CA PHE A 541 -2.54 -4.66 -37.98
C PHE A 541 -3.79 -3.80 -37.77
N VAL A 542 -4.72 -3.80 -38.73
CA VAL A 542 -6.00 -3.07 -38.59
C VAL A 542 -6.83 -3.61 -37.42
N ILE A 543 -6.86 -4.94 -37.25
CA ILE A 543 -7.56 -5.59 -36.13
C ILE A 543 -6.89 -5.22 -34.80
N LEU A 544 -5.56 -5.27 -34.72
CA LEU A 544 -4.82 -4.88 -33.50
C LEU A 544 -5.04 -3.41 -33.12
N CYS A 545 -5.11 -2.50 -34.10
CA CYS A 545 -5.50 -1.11 -33.89
C CYS A 545 -6.91 -1.02 -33.29
N ALA A 546 -7.87 -1.73 -33.88
CA ALA A 546 -9.26 -1.71 -33.44
C ALA A 546 -9.42 -2.25 -32.01
N VAL A 547 -8.77 -3.37 -31.67
CA VAL A 547 -8.80 -3.93 -30.31
C VAL A 547 -8.23 -2.95 -29.29
N THR A 548 -7.10 -2.31 -29.61
CA THR A 548 -6.48 -1.30 -28.74
C THR A 548 -7.45 -0.13 -28.48
N ALA A 549 -8.10 0.38 -29.53
CA ALA A 549 -9.08 1.45 -29.40
C ALA A 549 -10.29 1.02 -28.55
N ILE A 550 -10.83 -0.18 -28.76
CA ILE A 550 -11.95 -0.73 -27.99
C ILE A 550 -11.59 -0.85 -26.51
N ALA A 551 -10.42 -1.38 -26.17
CA ALA A 551 -9.98 -1.53 -24.78
C ALA A 551 -9.91 -0.19 -24.04
N HIS A 552 -9.34 0.84 -24.69
CA HIS A 552 -9.28 2.19 -24.13
C HIS A 552 -10.66 2.86 -24.04
N CYS A 553 -11.52 2.72 -25.04
CA CYS A 553 -12.89 3.24 -24.99
C CYS A 553 -13.71 2.58 -23.89
N ALA A 554 -13.58 1.26 -23.70
CA ALA A 554 -14.21 0.53 -22.61
C ALA A 554 -13.68 1.00 -21.24
N ALA A 555 -12.38 1.29 -21.13
CA ALA A 555 -11.79 1.82 -19.90
C ALA A 555 -12.32 3.23 -19.57
N VAL A 556 -12.53 4.09 -20.58
CA VAL A 556 -13.17 5.39 -20.41
C VAL A 556 -14.62 5.24 -19.96
N LEU A 557 -15.39 4.38 -20.64
CA LEU A 557 -16.80 4.13 -20.33
C LEU A 557 -17.00 3.60 -18.91
N THR A 558 -16.21 2.60 -18.50
CA THR A 558 -16.28 2.02 -17.14
C THR A 558 -15.97 3.05 -16.05
N LEU A 559 -14.99 3.93 -16.27
CA LEU A 559 -14.71 5.05 -15.36
C LEU A 559 -15.87 6.05 -15.30
N HIS A 560 -16.54 6.32 -16.41
CA HIS A 560 -17.73 7.17 -16.41
C HIS A 560 -18.89 6.55 -15.62
N LEU A 561 -19.13 5.24 -15.80
CA LEU A 561 -20.26 4.52 -15.21
C LEU A 561 -20.08 4.17 -13.71
N ASN A 562 -18.86 4.16 -13.18
CA ASN A 562 -18.59 3.91 -11.76
C ASN A 562 -18.45 5.25 -10.99
N PRO A 563 -19.51 5.79 -10.35
CA PRO A 563 -19.38 6.93 -9.43
C PRO A 563 -18.73 6.48 -8.12
N ILE A 564 -17.80 7.30 -7.61
CA ILE A 564 -17.01 6.99 -6.42
C ILE A 564 -17.78 7.45 -5.20
N LYS A 565 -18.10 6.52 -4.30
CA LYS A 565 -18.67 6.83 -2.98
C LYS A 565 -17.58 7.41 -2.08
N ALA A 566 -17.81 8.60 -1.51
CA ALA A 566 -16.92 9.17 -0.51
C ALA A 566 -16.88 8.21 0.69
N HIS A 567 -15.70 7.71 1.06
CA HIS A 567 -15.54 7.04 2.36
C HIS A 567 -15.40 8.15 3.38
N GLY A 568 -16.45 8.38 4.17
CA GLY A 568 -16.40 9.29 5.30
C GLY A 568 -15.58 8.64 6.41
N GLY A 569 -14.85 9.44 7.18
CA GLY A 569 -14.25 8.99 8.43
C GLY A 569 -15.28 8.22 9.25
N GLN A 570 -14.93 7.00 9.65
CA GLN A 570 -15.83 6.11 10.38
C GLN A 570 -16.31 6.82 11.66
N SER A 571 -17.63 6.96 11.81
CA SER A 571 -18.24 7.51 13.02
C SER A 571 -17.91 6.59 14.21
N GLU A 572 -17.03 7.08 15.09
CA GLU A 572 -16.63 6.42 16.34
C GLU A 572 -17.84 6.04 17.18
N ARG A 573 -17.82 4.87 17.82
CA ARG A 573 -18.85 4.50 18.81
C ARG A 573 -18.70 5.42 20.01
N ALA A 574 -19.79 6.09 20.39
CA ALA A 574 -19.80 6.84 21.63
C ALA A 574 -19.70 5.87 22.81
N MET A 575 -18.59 5.97 23.56
CA MET A 575 -18.38 5.26 24.81
C MET A 575 -19.47 5.68 25.81
N LYS A 576 -20.08 4.69 26.49
CA LYS A 576 -20.76 4.97 27.76
C LYS A 576 -19.67 5.23 28.80
N PRO A 577 -19.74 6.28 29.61
CA PRO A 577 -18.78 6.46 30.70
C PRO A 577 -18.92 5.25 31.64
N GLY A 578 -17.90 4.40 31.67
CA GLY A 578 -17.75 3.43 32.74
C GLY A 578 -17.60 4.21 34.04
N ARG A 579 -18.40 3.87 35.05
CA ARG A 579 -18.24 4.44 36.39
C ARG A 579 -16.79 4.24 36.85
N PRO A 580 -16.17 5.23 37.53
CA PRO A 580 -14.91 4.97 38.21
C PRO A 580 -15.12 3.80 39.16
N SER A 581 -14.44 2.69 38.89
CA SER A 581 -14.46 1.53 39.76
C SER A 581 -13.73 1.90 41.04
N GLU A 582 -14.51 2.15 42.11
CA GLU A 582 -14.00 2.27 43.46
C GLU A 582 -13.31 0.97 43.88
N GLY A 583 -12.09 1.12 44.41
CA GLY A 583 -11.52 0.25 45.42
C GLY A 583 -11.37 -1.23 45.09
N ARG A 584 -10.39 -1.59 44.26
CA ARG A 584 -9.70 -2.89 44.42
C ARG A 584 -8.22 -2.67 44.73
N LYS A 585 -7.81 -3.25 45.86
CA LYS A 585 -6.50 -3.11 46.50
C LYS A 585 -5.37 -3.26 45.48
N ARG A 586 -4.59 -2.18 45.33
CA ARG A 586 -3.36 -2.12 44.52
C ARG A 586 -2.39 -3.19 45.03
N HIS A 587 -1.99 -4.12 44.17
CA HIS A 587 -0.84 -4.98 44.44
C HIS A 587 0.41 -4.09 44.34
N TYR A 588 1.00 -3.78 45.48
CA TYR A 588 2.27 -3.06 45.55
C TYR A 588 3.35 -3.92 44.88
N ILE A 589 3.91 -3.43 43.78
CA ILE A 589 5.22 -3.86 43.33
C ILE A 589 6.22 -3.33 44.38
N SER A 590 7.01 -4.22 44.95
CA SER A 590 8.05 -3.87 45.93
C SER A 590 9.00 -2.79 45.38
N PRO A 591 9.56 -1.92 46.23
CA PRO A 591 10.46 -0.81 45.85
C PRO A 591 11.72 -1.21 45.07
N GLU A 592 12.03 -2.51 44.98
CA GLU A 592 13.22 -3.08 44.32
C GLU A 592 13.22 -3.03 42.77
N HIS A 593 12.18 -2.50 42.11
CA HIS A 593 11.97 -2.65 40.65
C HIS A 593 11.91 -1.35 39.82
N ARG A 594 12.40 -0.22 40.36
CA ARG A 594 12.44 1.07 39.65
C ARG A 594 13.68 1.16 38.74
N ALA A 595 13.48 1.60 37.50
CA ALA A 595 14.55 1.66 36.49
C ALA A 595 14.79 3.10 36.00
N ILE A 596 15.89 3.72 36.41
CA ILE A 596 16.31 5.03 35.88
C ILE A 596 17.14 4.84 34.61
N LEU A 597 16.90 5.70 33.62
CA LEU A 597 17.66 5.70 32.37
C LEU A 597 18.33 7.07 32.21
N THR A 598 19.65 7.10 32.20
CA THR A 598 20.43 8.34 32.10
C THR A 598 21.29 8.35 30.83
N LEU A 599 21.41 9.54 30.25
CA LEU A 599 22.25 9.85 29.10
C LEU A 599 23.40 10.73 29.58
N HIS A 600 24.62 10.39 29.18
CA HIS A 600 25.82 11.20 29.41
C HIS A 600 26.50 11.51 28.09
N ASP A 601 26.61 12.81 27.78
CA ASP A 601 27.19 13.37 26.57
C ASP A 601 26.81 12.61 25.30
N TYR A 602 25.54 12.19 25.24
CA TYR A 602 25.05 11.31 24.21
C TYR A 602 24.85 12.10 22.92
N CYS A 603 25.53 11.71 21.84
CA CYS A 603 25.40 12.34 20.53
C CYS A 603 25.15 11.29 19.43
N LEU A 604 24.25 11.62 18.51
CA LEU A 604 23.83 10.75 17.42
C LEU A 604 24.09 11.40 16.06
N GLN A 605 24.88 10.73 15.23
CA GLN A 605 25.30 11.20 13.91
C GLN A 605 24.96 10.18 12.82
N LEU A 606 24.73 10.68 11.59
CA LEU A 606 24.49 9.84 10.42
C LEU A 606 25.67 9.93 9.46
N ARG A 607 26.28 8.80 9.16
CA ARG A 607 27.33 8.67 8.15
C ARG A 607 26.71 8.21 6.84
N ARG A 608 26.95 8.93 5.74
CA ARG A 608 26.47 8.57 4.39
C ARG A 608 27.62 8.16 3.47
N SER A 609 27.42 7.07 2.72
CA SER A 609 28.36 6.63 1.67
C SER A 609 27.80 6.99 0.29
N HIS A 610 28.56 7.75 -0.49
CA HIS A 610 28.18 8.12 -1.86
C HIS A 610 28.70 7.07 -2.86
N LEU A 611 27.80 6.24 -3.41
CA LEU A 611 28.14 5.22 -4.43
C LEU A 611 28.61 5.80 -5.79
N ARG A 612 28.36 7.08 -6.06
CA ARG A 612 28.57 7.68 -7.39
C ARG A 612 29.91 8.40 -7.57
N THR A 613 30.65 8.59 -6.50
CA THR A 613 31.97 9.20 -6.48
C THR A 613 32.79 8.38 -5.51
N TRP A 614 33.94 7.84 -5.92
CA TRP A 614 34.94 7.18 -5.07
C TRP A 614 35.57 8.15 -4.03
N ARG A 615 34.80 9.08 -3.46
CA ARG A 615 35.19 9.98 -2.37
C ARG A 615 34.85 9.35 -1.03
N ARG A 616 35.68 9.64 -0.02
CA ARG A 616 35.49 9.20 1.38
C ARG A 616 34.08 9.54 1.87
N ALA A 617 33.48 8.60 2.60
CA ALA A 617 32.20 8.79 3.28
C ALA A 617 32.25 10.01 4.19
N GLU A 618 31.29 10.92 4.04
CA GLU A 618 31.20 12.17 4.80
C GLU A 618 30.27 11.98 6.01
N LEU A 619 30.70 12.44 7.18
CA LEU A 619 29.86 12.51 8.37
C LEU A 619 28.94 13.72 8.22
N VAL A 620 27.63 13.50 8.25
CA VAL A 620 26.65 14.58 8.25
C VAL A 620 26.63 15.21 9.66
N SER A 621 26.20 16.48 9.76
CA SER A 621 25.96 17.18 11.01
C SER A 621 25.22 16.32 12.06
N PRO A 622 25.48 16.52 13.36
CA PRO A 622 24.79 15.77 14.41
C PRO A 622 23.28 15.92 14.28
N ILE A 623 22.58 14.78 14.32
CA ILE A 623 21.10 14.75 14.34
C ILE A 623 20.60 15.04 15.74
N VAL A 624 21.37 14.57 16.74
CA VAL A 624 21.19 14.92 18.14
C VAL A 624 22.57 15.26 18.68
N GLY A 625 22.72 16.46 19.22
CA GLY A 625 23.99 16.93 19.80
C GLY A 625 24.26 16.32 21.17
N PRO A 626 25.43 16.60 21.77
CA PRO A 626 25.80 16.04 23.07
C PRO A 626 24.77 16.44 24.11
N LEU A 627 24.11 15.45 24.69
CA LEU A 627 23.03 15.67 25.65
C LEU A 627 23.22 14.81 26.89
N THR A 628 22.98 15.43 28.04
CA THR A 628 23.02 14.79 29.35
C THR A 628 21.66 14.98 30.00
N SER A 629 20.97 13.88 30.32
CA SER A 629 19.58 13.90 30.78
C SER A 629 19.25 12.63 31.57
N ALA A 630 18.42 12.75 32.60
CA ALA A 630 17.97 11.63 33.42
C ALA A 630 16.44 11.42 33.30
N PHE A 631 16.02 10.20 32.99
CA PHE A 631 14.61 9.81 32.94
C PHE A 631 14.24 9.03 34.19
N ARG A 632 13.43 9.66 35.06
CA ARG A 632 13.12 9.16 36.42
C ARG A 632 11.95 8.17 36.41
N PRO A 633 12.01 7.10 37.22
CA PRO A 633 10.89 6.20 37.46
C PRO A 633 9.82 6.86 38.33
N GLY A 634 8.56 6.40 38.25
CA GLY A 634 7.47 7.00 39.03
C GLY A 634 6.87 8.27 38.41
N CYS A 635 7.50 8.78 37.34
CA CYS A 635 7.21 10.06 36.71
C CYS A 635 6.95 9.88 35.22
N LEU A 636 6.13 10.77 34.65
CA LEU A 636 5.89 10.83 33.21
C LEU A 636 6.95 11.75 32.58
N ASN A 637 7.89 11.16 31.84
CA ASN A 637 8.99 11.89 31.21
C ASN A 637 8.64 12.25 29.77
N ILE A 638 8.72 13.54 29.41
CA ILE A 638 8.38 14.03 28.07
C ILE A 638 9.62 14.56 27.33
N VAL A 639 9.72 14.22 26.03
CA VAL A 639 10.69 14.80 25.10
C VAL A 639 9.93 15.72 24.14
N MET A 640 10.24 17.01 24.19
CA MET A 640 9.61 18.06 23.38
C MET A 640 10.65 18.72 22.45
N GLY A 641 10.15 19.31 21.37
CA GLY A 641 10.97 20.02 20.40
C GLY A 641 10.30 20.12 19.04
N ALA A 642 10.77 21.03 18.18
CA ALA A 642 10.20 21.24 16.85
C ALA A 642 10.27 19.98 15.95
N SER A 643 9.49 19.92 14.87
CA SER A 643 9.61 18.83 13.90
C SER A 643 11.01 18.80 13.28
N GLY A 644 11.62 17.62 13.21
CA GLY A 644 13.00 17.44 12.72
C GLY A 644 14.12 17.58 13.77
N SER A 645 13.82 17.91 15.03
CA SER A 645 14.79 18.00 16.17
C SER A 645 15.43 16.68 16.60
N GLY A 646 15.21 15.58 15.89
CA GLY A 646 15.79 14.28 16.22
C GLY A 646 15.04 13.46 17.29
N LYS A 647 13.87 13.89 17.81
CA LYS A 647 13.06 13.16 18.82
C LYS A 647 12.88 11.67 18.53
N THR A 648 12.29 11.32 17.39
CA THR A 648 12.09 9.93 16.96
C THR A 648 13.41 9.16 16.87
N SER A 649 14.48 9.81 16.41
CA SER A 649 15.81 9.18 16.32
C SER A 649 16.41 8.93 17.71
N LEU A 650 16.25 9.88 18.64
CA LEU A 650 16.65 9.74 20.05
C LEU A 650 15.89 8.60 20.72
N LEU A 651 14.56 8.58 20.62
CA LEU A 651 13.73 7.53 21.23
C LEU A 651 14.01 6.14 20.64
N ALA A 652 14.18 6.05 19.30
CA ALA A 652 14.59 4.82 18.66
C ALA A 652 15.98 4.36 19.16
N SER A 653 16.89 5.31 19.41
CA SER A 653 18.21 5.02 19.96
C SER A 653 18.16 4.53 21.41
N LEU A 654 17.32 5.13 22.25
CA LEU A 654 17.08 4.71 23.63
C LEU A 654 16.54 3.28 23.73
N ALA A 655 15.74 2.88 22.74
CA ALA A 655 15.25 1.51 22.61
C ALA A 655 16.26 0.55 21.94
N GLY A 656 17.40 1.05 21.45
CA GLY A 656 18.40 0.29 20.67
C GLY A 656 17.96 -0.07 19.24
N ARG A 657 17.02 0.67 18.62
CA ARG A 657 16.29 0.32 17.38
C ARG A 657 16.56 1.25 16.19
N LEU A 658 17.76 1.80 16.04
CA LEU A 658 18.08 2.71 14.93
C LEU A 658 18.00 2.02 13.54
N PRO A 659 17.33 2.62 12.55
CA PRO A 659 17.11 1.99 11.24
C PRO A 659 18.37 2.02 10.34
N ARG A 660 18.83 0.87 9.84
CA ARG A 660 19.95 0.82 8.86
C ARG A 660 19.47 0.98 7.41
N SER A 661 20.27 1.67 6.59
CA SER A 661 20.15 1.69 5.13
C SER A 661 21.47 1.25 4.50
N ILE A 662 21.43 0.69 3.29
CA ILE A 662 22.61 0.18 2.58
C ILE A 662 23.68 1.27 2.43
N ASN A 663 23.26 2.53 2.32
CA ASN A 663 24.15 3.68 2.10
C ASN A 663 24.34 4.57 3.33
N SER A 664 23.80 4.19 4.51
CA SER A 664 23.92 5.01 5.71
C SER A 664 24.06 4.21 6.99
N SER A 665 25.03 4.59 7.82
CA SER A 665 25.27 4.01 9.15
C SER A 665 25.13 5.07 10.24
N TRP A 666 24.57 4.67 11.38
CA TRP A 666 24.50 5.52 12.57
C TRP A 666 25.78 5.41 13.38
N VAL A 667 26.24 6.54 13.92
CA VAL A 667 27.35 6.63 14.87
C VAL A 667 26.79 7.28 16.14
N ALA A 668 26.78 6.51 17.22
CA ALA A 668 26.43 7.00 18.55
C ALA A 668 27.73 7.19 19.36
N THR A 669 27.84 8.34 20.02
CA THR A 669 28.93 8.70 20.94
C THR A 669 28.34 9.06 22.29
N GLY A 670 29.12 8.96 23.38
CA GLY A 670 28.60 9.05 24.75
C GLY A 670 28.05 7.71 25.26
N SER A 671 27.39 7.72 26.42
CA SER A 671 26.90 6.50 27.08
C SER A 671 25.44 6.58 27.52
N ILE A 672 24.71 5.47 27.35
CA ILE A 672 23.39 5.23 27.93
C ILE A 672 23.59 4.35 29.17
N LEU A 673 23.20 4.85 30.34
CA LEU A 673 23.25 4.11 31.59
C LEU A 673 21.83 3.68 32.00
N TYR A 674 21.70 2.43 32.45
CA TYR A 674 20.49 1.87 33.05
C TYR A 674 20.82 1.56 34.51
N ASN A 675 20.15 2.22 35.45
CA ASN A 675 20.46 2.15 36.88
C ASN A 675 21.97 2.38 37.16
N GLY A 676 22.57 3.37 36.51
CA GLY A 676 24.00 3.71 36.65
C GLY A 676 24.97 2.80 35.90
N MET A 677 24.52 1.68 35.30
CA MET A 677 25.38 0.78 34.53
C MET A 677 25.29 1.06 33.03
N GLN A 678 26.44 1.11 32.34
CA GLN A 678 26.46 1.23 30.89
C GLN A 678 25.95 -0.06 30.23
N VAL A 679 24.96 0.07 29.34
CA VAL A 679 24.33 -1.08 28.68
C VAL A 679 24.57 -1.04 27.17
N GLN A 680 24.98 -2.18 26.61
CA GLN A 680 25.09 -2.36 25.17
C GLN A 680 23.72 -2.28 24.49
N ALA A 681 23.66 -1.79 23.25
CA ALA A 681 22.41 -1.62 22.49
C ALA A 681 21.54 -2.89 22.40
N GLN A 682 22.18 -4.07 22.28
CA GLN A 682 21.48 -5.37 22.21
C GLN A 682 20.72 -5.68 23.50
N ARG A 683 21.31 -5.35 24.65
CA ARG A 683 20.70 -5.60 25.96
C ARG A 683 19.61 -4.56 26.26
N LEU A 684 19.76 -3.32 25.80
CA LEU A 684 18.71 -2.29 25.88
C LEU A 684 17.38 -2.73 25.23
N ARG A 685 17.43 -3.43 24.08
CA ARG A 685 16.21 -3.95 23.41
C ARG A 685 15.38 -4.91 24.26
N SER A 686 16.02 -5.63 25.17
CA SER A 686 15.36 -6.57 26.08
C SER A 686 14.75 -5.89 27.31
N LEU A 687 15.33 -4.74 27.70
CA LEU A 687 14.96 -3.98 28.91
C LEU A 687 13.92 -2.88 28.61
N VAL A 688 13.95 -2.30 27.40
CA VAL A 688 13.12 -1.17 26.99
C VAL A 688 12.06 -1.60 25.98
N SER A 689 10.79 -1.34 26.31
CA SER A 689 9.67 -1.54 25.39
C SER A 689 9.48 -0.29 24.53
N TYR A 690 9.32 -0.45 23.20
CA TYR A 690 9.16 0.68 22.28
C TYR A 690 7.85 0.59 21.50
N VAL A 691 7.11 1.70 21.48
CA VAL A 691 5.90 1.91 20.69
C VAL A 691 6.24 2.88 19.55
N PRO A 692 6.27 2.43 18.28
CA PRO A 692 6.52 3.32 17.14
C PRO A 692 5.33 4.26 16.87
N GLN A 693 5.55 5.29 16.06
CA GLN A 693 4.50 6.22 15.62
C GLN A 693 3.41 5.53 14.77
N ASP A 694 3.79 4.62 13.87
CA ASP A 694 2.85 3.93 12.96
C ASP A 694 2.16 2.71 13.60
N ASP A 695 0.83 2.73 13.65
CA ASP A 695 0.00 1.61 14.13
C ASP A 695 -0.28 0.53 13.06
N GLN A 696 0.46 0.54 11.95
CA GLN A 696 0.21 -0.33 10.79
C GLN A 696 0.59 -1.81 11.02
N SER A 697 1.10 -2.16 12.20
CA SER A 697 1.58 -3.50 12.53
C SER A 697 0.52 -4.39 13.22
N LEU A 698 -0.77 -4.20 12.94
CA LEU A 698 -1.85 -5.02 13.50
C LEU A 698 -2.51 -5.84 12.40
N LEU A 699 -2.85 -7.10 12.71
CA LEU A 699 -3.50 -8.00 11.75
C LEU A 699 -4.99 -7.62 11.60
N PRO A 700 -5.47 -7.33 10.38
CA PRO A 700 -6.79 -6.75 10.17
C PRO A 700 -7.95 -7.71 10.42
N GLY A 701 -7.73 -9.02 10.29
CA GLY A 701 -8.75 -10.06 10.46
C GLY A 701 -8.97 -10.52 11.90
N LEU A 702 -8.16 -10.04 12.85
CA LEU A 702 -8.28 -10.39 14.27
C LEU A 702 -9.14 -9.37 15.03
N THR A 703 -9.74 -9.81 16.15
CA THR A 703 -10.40 -8.89 17.09
C THR A 703 -9.40 -8.23 18.02
N VAL A 704 -9.82 -7.17 18.72
CA VAL A 704 -9.03 -6.51 19.76
C VAL A 704 -8.61 -7.51 20.85
N HIS A 705 -9.56 -8.32 21.32
CA HIS A 705 -9.33 -9.36 22.34
C HIS A 705 -8.31 -10.40 21.88
N GLU A 706 -8.50 -10.96 20.69
CA GLU A 706 -7.59 -11.95 20.12
C GLU A 706 -6.19 -11.39 19.90
N THR A 707 -6.09 -10.14 19.45
CA THR A 707 -4.80 -9.47 19.26
C THR A 707 -4.02 -9.39 20.57
N LEU A 708 -4.69 -9.01 21.67
CA LEU A 708 -4.08 -8.98 23.00
C LEU A 708 -3.78 -10.38 23.52
N LEU A 709 -4.64 -11.36 23.26
CA LEU A 709 -4.41 -12.75 23.64
C LEU A 709 -3.15 -13.31 22.98
N TYR A 710 -3.00 -13.16 21.66
CA TYR A 710 -1.78 -13.60 20.96
C TYR A 710 -0.54 -12.82 21.38
N ALA A 711 -0.68 -11.51 21.63
CA ALA A 711 0.42 -10.72 22.18
C ALA A 711 0.83 -11.25 23.57
N ALA A 712 -0.13 -11.60 24.43
CA ALA A 712 0.12 -12.18 25.74
C ALA A 712 0.78 -13.56 25.64
N GLU A 713 0.31 -14.42 24.74
CA GLU A 713 0.87 -15.76 24.53
C GLU A 713 2.32 -15.74 24.03
N LEU A 714 2.67 -14.77 23.18
CA LEU A 714 4.03 -14.63 22.63
C LEU A 714 4.99 -13.88 23.56
N ARG A 715 4.48 -12.97 24.40
CA ARG A 715 5.32 -12.07 25.21
C ARG A 715 5.44 -12.47 26.69
N LEU A 716 4.42 -13.10 27.28
CA LEU A 716 4.47 -13.54 28.68
C LEU A 716 5.33 -14.80 28.83
N ALA A 717 5.83 -15.07 30.04
CA ALA A 717 6.65 -16.26 30.28
C ALA A 717 5.84 -17.56 30.08
N SER A 718 6.50 -18.63 29.65
CA SER A 718 5.90 -19.97 29.50
C SER A 718 5.33 -20.53 30.80
N SER A 719 5.91 -20.15 31.95
CA SER A 719 5.44 -20.51 33.29
C SER A 719 4.11 -19.85 33.69
N THR A 720 3.65 -18.83 32.96
CA THR A 720 2.37 -18.16 33.26
C THR A 720 1.21 -19.03 32.80
N SER A 721 0.32 -19.42 33.73
CA SER A 721 -0.84 -20.28 33.43
C SER A 721 -1.80 -19.62 32.42
N PRO A 722 -2.51 -20.40 31.58
CA PRO A 722 -3.47 -19.86 30.62
C PRO A 722 -4.54 -18.95 31.27
N ASN A 723 -5.01 -19.30 32.46
CA ASN A 723 -5.98 -18.50 33.20
C ASN A 723 -5.40 -17.15 33.63
N GLU A 724 -4.15 -17.11 34.07
CA GLU A 724 -3.46 -15.86 34.42
C GLU A 724 -3.20 -15.00 33.17
N ARG A 725 -2.89 -15.61 32.02
CA ARG A 725 -2.75 -14.90 30.75
C ARG A 725 -4.08 -14.25 30.33
N ALA A 726 -5.17 -15.00 30.36
CA ALA A 726 -6.51 -14.52 30.04
C ALA A 726 -6.92 -13.40 31.00
N ARG A 727 -6.68 -13.57 32.30
CA ARG A 727 -6.93 -12.54 33.32
C ARG A 727 -6.18 -11.25 33.02
N ARG A 728 -4.89 -11.30 32.66
CA ARG A 728 -4.11 -10.11 32.28
C ARG A 728 -4.62 -9.44 31.02
N VAL A 729 -5.12 -10.21 30.06
CA VAL A 729 -5.74 -9.66 28.84
C VAL A 729 -7.00 -8.89 29.20
N GLU A 730 -7.90 -9.46 30.01
CA GLU A 730 -9.12 -8.77 30.46
C GLU A 730 -8.79 -7.53 31.29
N GLU A 731 -7.85 -7.63 32.23
CA GLU A 731 -7.39 -6.47 33.01
C GLU A 731 -6.83 -5.38 32.10
N THR A 732 -6.12 -5.74 31.02
CA THR A 732 -5.60 -4.78 30.05
C THR A 732 -6.72 -4.15 29.21
N ILE A 733 -7.71 -4.93 28.77
CA ILE A 733 -8.87 -4.41 28.02
C ILE A 733 -9.62 -3.37 28.82
N THR A 734 -9.91 -3.67 30.10
CA THR A 734 -10.56 -2.73 31.03
C THR A 734 -9.67 -1.51 31.29
N LYS A 735 -8.37 -1.71 31.57
CA LYS A 735 -7.41 -0.61 31.81
C LYS A 735 -7.33 0.39 30.66
N PHE A 736 -7.43 -0.07 29.40
CA PHE A 736 -7.37 0.78 28.20
C PHE A 736 -8.74 1.21 27.67
N GLY A 737 -9.85 0.90 28.36
CA GLY A 737 -11.20 1.25 27.93
C GLY A 737 -11.59 0.64 26.59
N LEU A 738 -11.12 -0.58 26.29
CA LEU A 738 -11.35 -1.27 25.02
C LEU A 738 -12.55 -2.23 25.06
N GLU A 739 -13.31 -2.26 26.15
CA GLU A 739 -14.42 -3.20 26.40
C GLU A 739 -15.47 -3.19 25.27
N ALA A 740 -15.88 -2.01 24.83
CA ALA A 740 -16.89 -1.84 23.76
C ALA A 740 -16.44 -2.33 22.37
N CYS A 741 -15.12 -2.43 22.17
CA CYS A 741 -14.51 -2.86 20.91
C CYS A 741 -13.78 -4.21 21.01
N ALA A 742 -13.74 -4.86 22.19
CA ALA A 742 -13.01 -6.08 22.46
C ALA A 742 -13.25 -7.19 21.42
N ASN A 743 -14.52 -7.40 21.05
CA ASN A 743 -14.94 -8.41 20.06
C ASN A 743 -15.10 -7.85 18.63
N THR A 744 -14.62 -6.63 18.37
CA THR A 744 -14.66 -5.99 17.05
C THR A 744 -13.33 -6.25 16.32
N VAL A 745 -13.41 -6.52 15.01
CA VAL A 745 -12.21 -6.72 14.17
C VAL A 745 -11.42 -5.42 14.03
N VAL A 746 -10.09 -5.52 14.03
CA VAL A 746 -9.20 -4.35 13.90
C VAL A 746 -9.38 -3.64 12.55
N GLY A 747 -9.59 -4.40 11.47
CA GLY A 747 -9.81 -3.89 10.12
C GLY A 747 -8.59 -3.22 9.48
N SER A 748 -8.78 -2.64 8.28
CA SER A 748 -7.72 -1.97 7.51
C SER A 748 -8.25 -0.67 6.88
N GLY A 749 -7.41 0.16 6.26
CA GLY A 749 -7.88 1.38 5.58
C GLY A 749 -8.96 1.18 4.51
N LEU A 750 -9.10 -0.05 3.98
CA LEU A 750 -10.09 -0.44 2.97
C LEU A 750 -11.25 -1.31 3.52
N ALA A 751 -11.17 -1.78 4.78
CA ALA A 751 -12.15 -2.68 5.38
C ALA A 751 -12.54 -2.22 6.80
N ASN A 752 -13.85 -2.09 7.06
CA ASN A 752 -14.41 -1.61 8.32
C ASN A 752 -13.80 -2.32 9.55
N GLY A 753 -13.38 -1.55 10.56
CA GLY A 753 -12.73 -2.04 11.77
C GLY A 753 -12.88 -1.07 12.96
N ILE A 754 -11.93 -1.11 13.89
CA ILE A 754 -11.85 -0.20 15.04
C ILE A 754 -11.39 1.20 14.61
N SER A 755 -11.70 2.22 15.43
CA SER A 755 -11.30 3.60 15.16
C SER A 755 -9.77 3.78 15.22
N GLY A 756 -9.27 4.89 14.68
CA GLY A 756 -7.86 5.24 14.78
C GLY A 756 -7.39 5.32 16.23
N GLY A 757 -8.20 5.92 17.11
CA GLY A 757 -7.85 6.01 18.53
C GLY A 757 -7.94 4.72 19.31
N GLU A 758 -8.94 3.87 19.01
CA GLU A 758 -8.99 2.51 19.54
C GLU A 758 -7.78 1.67 19.09
N ARG A 759 -7.35 1.85 17.83
CA ARG A 759 -6.16 1.18 17.28
C ARG A 759 -4.88 1.62 17.99
N ARG A 760 -4.74 2.92 18.28
CA ARG A 760 -3.60 3.46 19.02
C ARG A 760 -3.54 2.88 20.43
N ARG A 761 -4.66 2.89 21.16
CA ARG A 761 -4.77 2.28 22.50
C ARG A 761 -4.42 0.79 22.47
N LEU A 762 -4.91 0.05 21.47
CA LEU A 762 -4.58 -1.37 21.28
C LEU A 762 -3.07 -1.59 21.07
N SER A 763 -2.41 -0.74 20.26
CA SER A 763 -0.97 -0.85 20.01
C SER A 763 -0.14 -0.69 21.29
N ILE A 764 -0.52 0.26 22.16
CA ILE A 764 0.12 0.53 23.45
C ILE A 764 -0.19 -0.63 24.42
N ALA A 765 -1.44 -1.08 24.48
CA ALA A 765 -1.88 -2.20 25.30
C ALA A 765 -1.06 -3.47 25.01
N CYS A 766 -0.77 -3.77 23.74
CA CYS A 766 0.07 -4.91 23.35
C CYS A 766 1.48 -4.88 23.99
N LYS A 767 2.03 -3.69 24.28
CA LYS A 767 3.33 -3.53 24.96
C LYS A 767 3.22 -3.59 26.47
N VAL A 768 2.17 -3.00 27.02
CA VAL A 768 1.95 -2.92 28.48
C VAL A 768 1.60 -4.28 29.10
N LEU A 769 1.05 -5.23 28.33
CA LEU A 769 0.80 -6.61 28.79
C LEU A 769 1.98 -7.26 29.54
N THR A 770 3.21 -6.90 29.18
CA THR A 770 4.43 -7.45 29.79
C THR A 770 4.86 -6.80 31.10
N HIS A 771 4.16 -5.77 31.56
CA HIS A 771 4.55 -4.93 32.71
C HIS A 771 6.02 -4.45 32.59
N PRO A 772 6.33 -3.67 31.53
CA PRO A 772 7.70 -3.22 31.28
C PRO A 772 8.19 -2.26 32.39
N HIS A 773 9.47 -2.34 32.76
CA HIS A 773 10.10 -1.37 33.67
C HIS A 773 10.35 -0.02 33.00
N VAL A 774 10.67 -0.03 31.70
CA VAL A 774 10.86 1.16 30.87
C VAL A 774 10.03 1.02 29.60
N ILE A 775 9.20 2.02 29.31
CA ILE A 775 8.45 2.11 28.06
C ILE A 775 8.75 3.44 27.37
N VAL A 776 9.08 3.35 26.09
CA VAL A 776 9.35 4.49 25.21
C VAL A 776 8.25 4.56 24.15
N LEU A 777 7.55 5.69 24.08
CA LEU A 777 6.45 5.90 23.14
C LEU A 777 6.76 7.07 22.20
N ASP A 778 6.72 6.81 20.89
CA ASP A 778 6.90 7.87 19.91
C ASP A 778 5.55 8.42 19.46
N GLU A 779 5.25 9.67 19.84
CA GLU A 779 4.00 10.40 19.55
C GLU A 779 2.73 9.58 19.84
N PRO A 780 2.48 9.16 21.10
CA PRO A 780 1.31 8.34 21.46
C PRO A 780 -0.03 9.04 21.21
N THR A 781 -0.05 10.37 21.15
CA THR A 781 -1.25 11.21 20.95
C THR A 781 -1.50 11.60 19.49
N SER A 782 -0.62 11.21 18.56
CA SER A 782 -0.78 11.55 17.14
C SER A 782 -2.04 10.91 16.52
N GLY A 783 -2.83 11.71 15.82
CA GLY A 783 -4.08 11.28 15.19
C GLY A 783 -5.24 10.99 16.15
N LEU A 784 -5.13 11.37 17.42
CA LEU A 784 -6.21 11.33 18.42
C LEU A 784 -6.86 12.70 18.60
N ASP A 785 -8.13 12.74 18.99
CA ASP A 785 -8.75 13.95 19.51
C ASP A 785 -8.30 14.26 20.95
N SER A 786 -8.47 15.51 21.40
CA SER A 786 -8.00 15.98 22.72
C SER A 786 -8.45 15.08 23.87
N PHE A 787 -9.72 14.65 23.84
CA PHE A 787 -10.30 13.78 24.84
C PHE A 787 -9.66 12.37 24.84
N SER A 788 -9.56 11.70 23.68
CA SER A 788 -8.93 10.37 23.61
C SER A 788 -7.44 10.43 23.94
N ALA A 789 -6.75 11.49 23.52
CA ALA A 789 -5.36 11.73 23.87
C ALA A 789 -5.20 11.91 25.39
N GLY A 790 -6.09 12.66 26.05
CA GLY A 790 -6.09 12.83 27.50
C GLY A 790 -6.30 11.51 28.25
N LEU A 791 -7.16 10.63 27.76
CA LEU A 791 -7.33 9.28 28.32
C LEU A 791 -6.04 8.45 28.22
N VAL A 792 -5.33 8.52 27.08
CA VAL A 792 -4.05 7.82 26.89
C VAL A 792 -2.97 8.37 27.84
N ILE A 793 -2.87 9.69 27.97
CA ILE A 793 -1.89 10.31 28.87
C ILE A 793 -2.19 10.01 30.34
N ASN A 794 -3.45 10.10 30.77
CA ASN A 794 -3.85 9.71 32.13
C ASN A 794 -3.51 8.24 32.42
N PHE A 795 -3.71 7.36 31.44
CA PHE A 795 -3.31 5.97 31.57
C PHE A 795 -1.78 5.82 31.71
N LEU A 796 -0.99 6.51 30.89
CA LEU A 796 0.46 6.49 30.97
C LEU A 796 0.98 7.08 32.29
N HIS A 797 0.32 8.12 32.81
CA HIS A 797 0.59 8.68 34.13
C HIS A 797 0.32 7.65 35.24
N ASN A 798 -0.82 6.95 35.18
CA ASN A 798 -1.13 5.87 36.12
C ASN A 798 -0.08 4.75 36.05
N LEU A 799 0.33 4.34 34.85
CA LEU A 799 1.40 3.37 34.65
C LEU A 799 2.74 3.85 35.25
N SER A 800 3.05 5.14 35.11
CA SER A 800 4.26 5.72 35.69
C SER A 800 4.22 5.70 37.22
N SER A 801 3.08 6.05 37.84
CA SER A 801 2.90 6.03 39.30
C SER A 801 2.92 4.60 39.89
N GLU A 802 2.65 3.57 39.09
CA GLU A 802 2.88 2.16 39.44
C GLU A 802 4.38 1.78 39.47
N GLY A 803 5.29 2.71 39.12
CA GLY A 803 6.75 2.52 39.17
C GLY A 803 7.42 2.27 37.81
N CYS A 804 6.67 2.35 36.71
CA CYS A 804 7.21 2.27 35.34
C CYS A 804 7.88 3.58 34.93
N THR A 805 9.02 3.53 34.26
CA THR A 805 9.64 4.70 33.63
C THR A 805 9.05 4.88 32.25
N VAL A 806 8.17 5.87 32.12
CA VAL A 806 7.51 6.21 30.86
C VAL A 806 8.24 7.38 30.22
N ILE A 807 8.78 7.17 29.02
CA ILE A 807 9.42 8.20 28.19
C ILE A 807 8.59 8.35 26.93
N LEU A 808 8.16 9.55 26.61
CA LEU A 808 7.34 9.77 25.42
C LEU A 808 7.71 11.06 24.69
N SER A 809 7.59 11.06 23.37
CA SER A 809 7.60 12.29 22.58
C SER A 809 6.15 12.76 22.40
N ILE A 810 5.87 14.04 22.65
CA ILE A 810 4.60 14.65 22.25
C ILE A 810 4.93 15.89 21.45
N HIS A 811 4.21 16.05 20.35
CA HIS A 811 4.35 17.22 19.50
C HIS A 811 3.61 18.45 20.08
N GLN A 812 2.38 18.28 20.56
CA GLN A 812 1.53 19.33 21.13
C GLN A 812 0.67 18.72 22.24
N PRO A 813 1.07 18.83 23.53
CA PRO A 813 0.21 18.39 24.62
C PRO A 813 -0.88 19.44 24.87
N THR A 814 -2.12 19.02 25.14
CA THR A 814 -3.18 19.97 25.53
C THR A 814 -2.92 20.55 26.92
N SER A 815 -3.52 21.70 27.23
CA SER A 815 -3.35 22.38 28.52
C SER A 815 -3.72 21.49 29.70
N SER A 816 -4.72 20.61 29.53
CA SER A 816 -5.15 19.62 30.51
C SER A 816 -4.12 18.52 30.79
N MET A 817 -3.19 18.26 29.87
CA MET A 817 -2.14 17.25 30.03
C MET A 817 -0.89 17.80 30.70
N TRP A 818 -0.62 19.11 30.59
CA TRP A 818 0.61 19.73 31.09
C TRP A 818 0.95 19.38 32.55
N PRO A 819 0.00 19.45 33.51
CA PRO A 819 0.29 19.13 34.91
C PRO A 819 0.67 17.67 35.17
N LEU A 820 0.41 16.76 34.21
CA LEU A 820 0.72 15.33 34.35
C LEU A 820 2.18 15.01 34.02
N PHE A 821 2.91 15.91 33.34
CA PHE A 821 4.32 15.70 33.01
C PHE A 821 5.22 16.15 34.14
N SER A 822 6.04 15.25 34.68
CA SER A 822 6.91 15.58 35.82
C SER A 822 8.28 16.11 35.37
N THR A 823 8.83 15.56 34.28
CA THR A 823 10.15 15.91 33.76
C THR A 823 10.08 16.16 32.26
N CYS A 824 10.82 17.15 31.77
CA CYS A 824 10.85 17.51 30.36
C CYS A 824 12.29 17.67 29.83
N LEU A 825 12.55 17.10 28.66
CA LEU A 825 13.70 17.38 27.81
C LEU A 825 13.25 18.19 26.58
N LEU A 826 13.73 19.42 26.45
CA LEU A 826 13.39 20.32 25.35
C LEU A 826 14.56 20.44 24.36
N LEU A 827 14.32 20.08 23.10
CA LEU A 827 15.31 20.05 22.02
C LEU A 827 15.07 21.17 20.98
N THR A 828 16.17 21.79 20.55
CA THR A 828 16.22 22.67 19.37
C THR A 828 16.05 21.89 18.06
N ARG A 829 15.85 22.59 16.95
CA ARG A 829 15.79 22.01 15.60
C ARG A 829 17.07 21.25 15.22
N ASP A 830 18.22 21.67 15.72
CA ASP A 830 19.53 21.02 15.49
C ASP A 830 19.80 19.86 16.46
N GLY A 831 18.80 19.48 17.27
CA GLY A 831 18.90 18.36 18.21
C GLY A 831 19.77 18.64 19.42
N LEU A 832 20.00 19.92 19.76
CA LEU A 832 20.69 20.35 20.99
C LEU A 832 19.68 20.62 22.12
N PRO A 833 19.99 20.26 23.38
CA PRO A 833 19.11 20.52 24.51
C PRO A 833 19.13 22.00 24.93
N VAL A 834 17.96 22.55 25.24
CA VAL A 834 17.78 23.91 25.82
C VAL A 834 17.35 23.82 27.29
N PHE A 835 16.75 22.70 27.67
CA PHE A 835 16.30 22.44 29.03
C PHE A 835 16.20 20.93 29.25
N SER A 836 16.60 20.47 30.43
CA SER A 836 16.36 19.13 30.94
C SER A 836 16.16 19.19 32.45
N GLY A 837 14.97 18.83 32.93
CA GLY A 837 14.66 18.93 34.36
C GLY A 837 13.18 18.77 34.67
N GLU A 838 12.78 19.18 35.87
CA GLU A 838 11.39 19.12 36.32
C GLU A 838 10.52 20.19 35.65
N THR A 839 9.31 19.81 35.25
CA THR A 839 8.38 20.70 34.53
C THR A 839 7.99 21.94 35.36
N SER A 840 7.92 21.80 36.68
CA SER A 840 7.67 22.89 37.64
C SER A 840 8.73 23.98 37.59
N SER A 841 10.01 23.59 37.44
CA SER A 841 11.14 24.51 37.37
C SER A 841 11.26 25.23 36.03
N MET A 842 10.63 24.70 34.97
CA MET A 842 10.74 25.22 33.61
C MET A 842 10.26 26.67 33.48
N LEU A 843 9.12 27.03 34.08
CA LEU A 843 8.60 28.41 34.05
C LEU A 843 9.57 29.39 34.73
N SER A 844 10.16 28.98 35.86
CA SER A 844 11.13 29.82 36.58
C SER A 844 12.45 30.00 35.80
N TYR A 845 12.93 28.93 35.14
CA TYR A 845 14.14 28.97 34.31
C TYR A 845 13.99 29.93 33.13
N PHE A 846 12.90 29.82 32.36
CA PHE A 846 12.69 30.71 31.22
C PHE A 846 12.38 32.15 31.64
N SER A 847 11.75 32.36 32.81
CA SER A 847 11.58 33.69 33.39
C SER A 847 12.94 34.34 33.74
N GLN A 848 13.88 33.58 34.31
CA GLN A 848 15.26 34.04 34.55
C GLN A 848 16.01 34.36 33.25
N ALA A 849 15.72 33.62 32.18
CA ALA A 849 16.24 33.90 30.84
C ALA A 849 15.54 35.09 30.14
N GLY A 850 14.56 35.74 30.78
CA GLY A 850 13.86 36.92 30.25
C GLY A 850 12.58 36.64 29.46
N HIS A 851 12.05 35.40 29.52
CA HIS A 851 10.88 34.96 28.76
C HIS A 851 9.74 34.50 29.68
N ASN A 852 8.75 35.37 29.90
CA ASN A 852 7.57 35.06 30.74
C ASN A 852 6.40 34.50 29.91
N CYS A 853 5.80 33.40 30.37
CA CYS A 853 4.63 32.79 29.74
C CYS A 853 3.33 33.52 30.14
N PRO A 854 2.47 33.92 29.19
CA PRO A 854 1.14 34.46 29.50
C PRO A 854 0.22 33.44 30.19
N SER A 855 -0.69 33.91 31.06
CA SER A 855 -1.63 33.06 31.82
C SER A 855 -2.76 32.44 30.99
N THR A 856 -2.97 32.90 29.76
CA THR A 856 -4.02 32.39 28.84
C THR A 856 -3.46 31.45 27.76
N MET A 857 -2.19 31.07 27.88
CA MET A 857 -1.48 30.21 26.93
C MET A 857 -1.00 28.94 27.64
N ASN A 858 -1.04 27.83 26.90
CA ASN A 858 -0.47 26.58 27.33
C ASN A 858 1.08 26.70 27.40
N PRO A 859 1.72 26.41 28.55
CA PRO A 859 3.16 26.55 28.70
C PRO A 859 3.94 25.68 27.71
N ALA A 860 3.45 24.48 27.40
CA ALA A 860 4.12 23.59 26.44
C ALA A 860 4.23 24.23 25.04
N ASP A 861 3.14 24.83 24.56
CA ASP A 861 3.10 25.52 23.28
C ASP A 861 4.04 26.73 23.30
N PHE A 862 4.04 27.50 24.41
CA PHE A 862 4.93 28.65 24.58
C PHE A 862 6.41 28.27 24.46
N PHE A 863 6.86 27.21 25.14
CA PHE A 863 8.27 26.80 25.10
C PHE A 863 8.69 26.17 23.77
N VAL A 864 7.81 25.38 23.15
CA VAL A 864 8.07 24.86 21.79
C VAL A 864 8.15 26.01 20.80
N ASP A 865 7.26 27.00 20.90
CA ASP A 865 7.28 28.18 20.05
C ASP A 865 8.55 29.03 20.25
N LEU A 866 8.99 29.21 21.51
CA LEU A 866 10.22 29.93 21.86
C LEU A 866 11.48 29.29 21.23
N VAL A 867 11.56 27.96 21.28
CA VAL A 867 12.68 27.17 20.72
C VAL A 867 12.52 26.93 19.22
N SER A 868 11.31 27.09 18.68
CA SER A 868 11.07 27.04 17.24
C SER A 868 11.55 28.31 16.54
N THR A 869 12.02 28.17 15.30
CA THR A 869 12.47 29.26 14.43
C THR A 869 11.29 30.05 13.84
N TYR A 870 10.28 30.39 14.64
CA TYR A 870 9.17 31.25 14.20
C TYR A 870 9.03 32.45 15.13
N ALA A 871 9.22 33.65 14.59
CA ALA A 871 8.89 34.91 15.24
C ALA A 871 7.43 35.30 14.87
N PRO A 872 6.51 35.44 15.84
CA PRO A 872 5.15 35.91 15.58
C PRO A 872 5.06 37.37 15.08
N TRP A 873 6.17 38.12 15.09
CA TRP A 873 6.20 39.60 15.03
C TRP A 873 7.09 40.19 13.93
N GLY A 874 7.30 39.51 12.80
CA GLY A 874 7.99 40.12 11.64
C GLY A 874 9.47 40.49 11.85
N GLU A 875 10.17 39.80 12.76
CA GLU A 875 11.60 39.98 12.99
C GLU A 875 12.44 39.32 11.89
N SER A 876 13.63 39.86 11.60
CA SER A 876 14.55 39.34 10.58
C SER A 876 15.28 38.06 11.04
N ASN A 877 15.59 37.13 10.13
CA ASN A 877 16.30 35.87 10.40
C ASN A 877 17.56 35.98 11.29
N SER A 878 18.28 37.10 11.29
CA SER A 878 19.47 37.32 12.13
C SER A 878 19.17 37.45 13.64
N MET A 879 17.96 37.91 13.99
CA MET A 879 17.50 38.02 15.38
C MET A 879 17.05 36.65 15.93
N GLU A 880 16.63 35.75 15.04
CA GLU A 880 16.19 34.38 15.35
C GLU A 880 17.37 33.47 15.76
N GLU A 881 18.46 33.51 14.99
CA GLU A 881 19.69 32.77 15.29
C GLU A 881 20.28 33.23 16.63
N GLY A 882 20.29 34.55 16.88
CA GLY A 882 20.75 35.12 18.15
C GLY A 882 19.93 34.68 19.37
N ARG A 883 18.60 34.51 19.25
CA ARG A 883 17.75 34.03 20.34
C ARG A 883 18.06 32.58 20.72
N VAL A 884 18.13 31.69 19.73
CA VAL A 884 18.40 30.26 19.97
C VAL A 884 19.83 30.08 20.50
N GLU A 885 20.80 30.82 19.96
CA GLU A 885 22.18 30.81 20.44
C GLU A 885 22.30 31.30 21.89
N PHE A 886 21.58 32.37 22.25
CA PHE A 886 21.47 32.83 23.62
C PHE A 886 20.93 31.73 24.54
N LEU A 887 19.81 31.10 24.19
CA LEU A 887 19.21 30.02 24.99
C LEU A 887 20.15 28.82 25.16
N LEU A 888 20.89 28.45 24.11
CA LEU A 888 21.90 27.38 24.18
C LEU A 888 23.08 27.74 25.09
N SER A 889 23.56 28.98 25.02
CA SER A 889 24.64 29.47 25.89
C SER A 889 24.21 29.52 27.36
N HIS A 890 22.98 29.99 27.61
CA HIS A 890 22.38 30.06 28.94
C HIS A 890 22.17 28.67 29.55
N TRP A 891 21.70 27.70 28.75
CA TRP A 891 21.56 26.31 29.20
C TRP A 891 22.91 25.68 29.57
N LYS A 892 23.96 25.88 28.77
CA LYS A 892 25.30 25.37 29.10
C LYS A 892 25.82 25.95 30.42
N TRP A 893 25.63 27.25 30.63
CA TRP A 893 25.97 27.91 31.89
C TRP A 893 25.16 27.35 33.07
N TYR A 894 23.84 27.24 32.91
CA TYR A 894 22.94 26.71 33.93
C TYR A 894 23.32 25.27 34.30
N GLN A 895 23.50 24.40 33.31
CA GLN A 895 23.90 23.01 33.51
C GLN A 895 25.23 22.88 34.25
N SER A 896 26.24 23.70 33.92
CA SER A 896 27.52 23.70 34.62
C SER A 896 27.43 24.12 36.09
N ASN A 897 26.53 25.06 36.42
CA ASN A 897 26.33 25.54 37.78
C ASN A 897 25.47 24.60 38.63
N THR A 898 24.48 23.94 38.03
CA THR A 898 23.60 22.99 38.74
C THR A 898 24.31 21.64 39.01
N LEU A 899 25.17 21.18 38.08
CA LEU A 899 26.00 19.98 38.31
C LEU A 899 27.05 20.16 39.42
N LEU A 900 27.47 21.40 39.71
CA LEU A 900 28.35 21.71 40.84
C LEU A 900 27.63 21.59 42.21
N ILE A 901 26.29 21.58 42.24
CA ILE A 901 25.48 21.53 43.47
C ILE A 901 25.02 20.08 43.78
N ASP A 902 24.84 19.24 42.76
CA ASP A 902 24.41 17.82 42.92
C ASP A 902 25.56 16.86 43.32
N HIS A 903 26.80 17.35 43.37
CA HIS A 903 27.96 16.54 43.81
C HIS A 903 28.11 16.44 45.33
N THR A 904 27.27 17.11 46.13
CA THR A 904 27.38 17.11 47.59
C THR A 904 26.42 16.21 48.35
N ASP A 905 25.35 15.65 47.75
CA ASP A 905 24.43 14.80 48.51
C ASP A 905 23.90 13.59 47.72
N GLU A 906 23.95 12.44 48.40
CA GLU A 906 23.40 11.12 48.05
C GLU A 906 24.22 10.19 47.13
N HIS A 907 25.42 9.83 47.59
CA HIS A 907 25.90 8.44 47.45
C HIS A 907 25.07 7.52 48.35
N SER A 908 23.82 7.25 47.96
CA SER A 908 23.09 6.11 48.49
C SER A 908 23.55 4.86 47.73
N GLU A 909 24.50 4.13 48.30
CA GLU A 909 24.84 2.76 47.90
C GLU A 909 23.59 1.88 48.03
N MET A 910 22.76 1.85 46.98
CA MET A 910 21.70 0.87 46.88
C MET A 910 22.38 -0.46 46.51
N SER A 911 22.58 -1.30 47.52
CA SER A 911 23.08 -2.67 47.40
C SER A 911 22.38 -3.37 46.23
N CYS A 912 23.12 -3.55 45.14
CA CYS A 912 22.61 -4.16 43.91
C CYS A 912 22.45 -5.65 44.16
N SER A 913 21.29 -6.07 44.68
CA SER A 913 20.89 -7.47 44.61
C SER A 913 20.86 -7.84 43.13
N HIS A 914 21.49 -8.98 42.79
CA HIS A 914 21.51 -9.53 41.44
C HIS A 914 20.11 -9.44 40.84
N THR A 915 19.85 -8.42 40.01
CA THR A 915 18.54 -8.26 39.38
C THR A 915 18.34 -9.50 38.56
N SER A 916 17.43 -10.36 39.03
CA SER A 916 17.22 -11.69 38.45
C SER A 916 17.09 -11.48 36.96
N GLN A 917 18.08 -12.01 36.24
CA GLN A 917 18.12 -11.93 34.80
C GLN A 917 16.88 -12.69 34.35
N ARG A 918 15.78 -11.98 34.08
CA ARG A 918 14.71 -12.51 33.22
C ARG A 918 15.29 -12.57 31.82
N THR A 919 16.25 -13.47 31.62
CA THR A 919 16.50 -14.09 30.33
C THR A 919 15.14 -14.60 29.89
N ARG A 920 14.52 -13.92 28.92
CA ARG A 920 13.29 -14.39 28.31
C ARG A 920 13.57 -15.81 27.83
N THR A 921 13.04 -16.80 28.52
CA THR A 921 13.15 -18.19 28.11
C THR A 921 12.42 -18.29 26.78
N HIS A 922 13.17 -18.50 25.69
CA HIS A 922 12.56 -18.71 24.39
C HIS A 922 11.54 -19.84 24.50
N PHE A 923 10.33 -19.58 24.02
CA PHE A 923 9.36 -20.64 23.84
C PHE A 923 9.93 -21.72 22.91
N SER A 924 9.57 -22.97 23.17
CA SER A 924 9.91 -24.07 22.26
C SER A 924 9.41 -23.74 20.86
N PHE A 925 10.22 -24.02 19.85
CA PHE A 925 9.92 -23.77 18.44
C PHE A 925 8.51 -24.23 18.05
N ILE A 926 8.13 -25.44 18.47
CA ILE A 926 6.83 -26.06 18.17
C ILE A 926 5.68 -25.26 18.80
N PHE A 927 5.85 -24.81 20.04
CA PHE A 927 4.85 -24.03 20.75
C PHE A 927 4.60 -22.69 20.04
N THR A 928 5.67 -22.00 19.66
CA THR A 928 5.59 -20.75 18.90
C THR A 928 4.92 -20.94 17.54
N VAL A 929 5.32 -21.96 16.77
CA VAL A 929 4.72 -22.24 15.46
C VAL A 929 3.22 -22.52 15.58
N ARG A 930 2.78 -23.26 16.61
CA ARG A 930 1.36 -23.54 16.86
C ARG A 930 0.54 -22.25 17.07
N ILE A 931 1.04 -21.33 17.90
CA ILE A 931 0.36 -20.05 18.17
C ILE A 931 0.30 -19.21 16.88
N LEU A 932 1.43 -19.08 16.20
CA LEU A 932 1.50 -18.32 14.96
C LEU A 932 0.56 -18.89 13.90
N LEU A 933 0.49 -20.22 13.78
CA LEU A 933 -0.36 -20.91 12.81
C LEU A 933 -1.83 -20.67 13.10
N HIS A 934 -2.23 -20.76 14.37
CA HIS A 934 -3.61 -20.48 14.77
C HIS A 934 -3.97 -19.00 14.51
N ARG A 935 -3.08 -18.07 14.88
CA ARG A 935 -3.24 -16.62 14.64
C ARG A 935 -3.40 -16.30 13.15
N ALA A 936 -2.48 -16.78 12.32
CA ALA A 936 -2.49 -16.54 10.88
C ALA A 936 -3.68 -17.25 10.20
N GLY A 937 -4.03 -18.46 10.64
CA GLY A 937 -5.20 -19.20 10.17
C GLY A 937 -6.51 -18.47 10.40
N LEU A 938 -6.73 -17.92 11.60
CA LEU A 938 -7.92 -17.11 11.88
C LEU A 938 -7.98 -15.84 11.02
N ASN A 939 -6.85 -15.12 10.90
CA ASN A 939 -6.75 -13.93 10.07
C ASN A 939 -7.11 -14.24 8.61
N MET A 940 -6.61 -15.36 8.08
CA MET A 940 -6.89 -15.82 6.72
C MET A 940 -8.35 -16.24 6.53
N ILE A 941 -8.91 -17.07 7.42
CA ILE A 941 -10.31 -17.55 7.33
C ILE A 941 -11.30 -16.37 7.36
N ARG A 942 -11.02 -15.33 8.15
CA ARG A 942 -11.85 -14.12 8.23
C ARG A 942 -11.63 -13.14 7.08
N SER A 943 -10.69 -13.45 6.18
CA SER A 943 -10.51 -12.79 4.90
C SER A 943 -10.99 -13.69 3.75
N PRO A 944 -12.32 -13.94 3.61
CA PRO A 944 -12.85 -14.94 2.67
C PRO A 944 -12.46 -14.68 1.21
N LEU A 945 -12.23 -13.39 0.90
CA LEU A 945 -11.68 -12.98 -0.39
C LEU A 945 -10.27 -13.52 -0.61
N SER A 946 -9.36 -13.47 0.37
CA SER A 946 -8.00 -13.99 0.23
C SER A 946 -7.99 -15.52 0.03
N LEU A 947 -8.91 -16.23 0.69
CA LEU A 947 -8.97 -17.68 0.71
C LEU A 947 -9.61 -18.30 -0.54
N PHE A 948 -10.79 -17.82 -0.96
CA PHE A 948 -11.49 -18.28 -2.18
C PHE A 948 -10.57 -18.27 -3.40
N VAL A 949 -9.79 -17.20 -3.43
CA VAL A 949 -8.76 -16.87 -4.38
C VAL A 949 -7.67 -17.91 -4.48
N ARG A 950 -7.08 -18.32 -3.35
CA ARG A 950 -5.98 -19.28 -3.35
C ARG A 950 -6.44 -20.62 -3.91
N LEU A 951 -7.70 -20.96 -3.65
CA LEU A 951 -8.33 -22.20 -4.08
C LEU A 951 -8.82 -22.17 -5.54
N ALA A 952 -9.32 -21.04 -6.05
CA ALA A 952 -9.96 -20.97 -7.36
C ALA A 952 -8.98 -20.87 -8.55
N GLN A 953 -7.76 -20.44 -8.29
CA GLN A 953 -6.74 -20.11 -9.29
C GLN A 953 -6.28 -21.28 -10.15
N CYS A 954 -5.65 -22.26 -9.50
CA CYS A 954 -5.11 -23.45 -10.16
C CYS A 954 -6.21 -24.24 -10.90
N PRO A 955 -7.37 -24.52 -10.26
CA PRO A 955 -8.49 -25.18 -10.94
C PRO A 955 -9.07 -24.33 -12.08
N GLY A 956 -9.04 -22.99 -11.94
CA GLY A 956 -9.47 -22.07 -12.99
C GLY A 956 -8.63 -22.20 -14.26
N ILE A 957 -7.32 -22.39 -14.19
CA ILE A 957 -6.54 -22.69 -15.41
C ILE A 957 -6.84 -24.07 -15.94
N GLY A 958 -6.87 -25.08 -15.06
CA GLY A 958 -7.20 -26.45 -15.46
C GLY A 958 -8.54 -26.50 -16.20
N LEU A 959 -9.54 -25.78 -15.72
CA LEU A 959 -10.86 -25.75 -16.34
C LEU A 959 -10.81 -25.00 -17.68
N ILE A 960 -10.05 -23.90 -17.83
CA ILE A 960 -9.96 -23.17 -19.13
C ILE A 960 -9.37 -24.08 -20.16
N TRP A 961 -8.27 -24.73 -19.82
CA TRP A 961 -7.59 -25.62 -20.73
C TRP A 961 -8.41 -26.86 -21.05
N THR A 962 -9.11 -27.40 -20.07
CA THR A 962 -10.04 -28.53 -20.28
C THR A 962 -11.18 -28.13 -21.22
N ILE A 963 -11.79 -26.95 -21.07
CA ILE A 963 -12.84 -26.46 -21.99
C ILE A 963 -12.33 -26.37 -23.45
N PHE A 964 -11.05 -26.06 -23.63
CA PHE A 964 -10.48 -25.94 -24.97
C PHE A 964 -9.98 -27.26 -25.55
N THR A 965 -9.67 -28.26 -24.72
CA THR A 965 -8.98 -29.49 -25.13
C THR A 965 -9.82 -30.76 -25.00
N ALA A 966 -10.90 -30.77 -24.21
CA ALA A 966 -11.68 -31.97 -23.93
C ALA A 966 -12.73 -32.28 -25.03
N PRO A 967 -12.81 -33.53 -25.53
CA PRO A 967 -11.84 -34.62 -25.37
C PRO A 967 -10.63 -34.46 -26.31
N LEU A 968 -9.43 -34.82 -25.83
CA LEU A 968 -8.21 -34.79 -26.63
C LEU A 968 -8.26 -35.85 -27.74
N GLN A 969 -8.21 -35.41 -29.00
CA GLN A 969 -8.14 -36.29 -30.19
C GLN A 969 -6.84 -37.11 -30.23
N LYS A 970 -6.81 -38.19 -31.02
CA LYS A 970 -5.64 -39.08 -31.19
C LYS A 970 -4.88 -38.89 -32.50
N ASP A 971 -5.13 -37.79 -33.21
CA ASP A 971 -4.45 -37.49 -34.48
C ASP A 971 -3.07 -36.86 -34.27
N ILE A 972 -2.22 -36.82 -35.31
CA ILE A 972 -0.91 -36.15 -35.26
C ILE A 972 -0.99 -34.66 -34.89
N HIS A 973 -2.06 -33.97 -35.25
CA HIS A 973 -2.30 -32.57 -34.84
C HIS A 973 -2.51 -32.44 -33.32
N SER A 974 -2.93 -33.52 -32.65
CA SER A 974 -3.16 -33.54 -31.20
C SER A 974 -1.86 -33.48 -30.41
N VAL A 975 -0.72 -33.85 -31.02
CA VAL A 975 0.59 -33.79 -30.36
C VAL A 975 0.92 -32.38 -29.91
N GLN A 976 0.64 -31.38 -30.75
CA GLN A 976 0.83 -29.96 -30.41
C GLN A 976 -0.07 -29.56 -29.25
N THR A 977 -1.36 -29.92 -29.29
CA THR A 977 -2.35 -29.60 -28.25
C THR A 977 -2.04 -30.28 -26.91
N ARG A 978 -1.59 -31.55 -26.92
CA ARG A 978 -1.15 -32.30 -25.72
C ARG A 978 0.06 -31.63 -25.08
N MET A 979 1.10 -31.37 -25.87
CA MET A 979 2.31 -30.71 -25.37
C MET A 979 2.08 -29.26 -24.95
N GLY A 980 1.15 -28.56 -25.61
CA GLY A 980 0.73 -27.22 -25.21
C GLY A 980 -0.02 -27.20 -23.88
N TYR A 981 -0.82 -28.23 -23.59
CA TYR A 981 -1.45 -28.39 -22.27
C TYR A 981 -0.40 -28.75 -21.20
N ILE A 982 0.53 -29.67 -21.48
CA ILE A 982 1.62 -29.97 -20.54
C ILE A 982 2.49 -28.74 -20.27
N GLN A 983 2.70 -27.87 -21.25
CA GLN A 983 3.40 -26.60 -21.06
C GLN A 983 2.69 -25.65 -20.07
N GLN A 984 1.39 -25.84 -19.78
CA GLN A 984 0.66 -25.02 -18.82
C GLN A 984 1.08 -25.22 -17.37
N TYR A 985 1.85 -26.27 -17.08
CA TYR A 985 2.55 -26.36 -15.81
C TYR A 985 3.54 -25.20 -15.60
N GLY A 986 4.05 -24.55 -16.65
CA GLY A 986 4.85 -23.32 -16.52
C GLY A 986 4.04 -22.16 -15.92
N PRO A 987 2.92 -21.76 -16.56
CA PRO A 987 1.95 -20.85 -15.99
C PRO A 987 1.41 -21.25 -14.63
N LEU A 988 1.36 -22.53 -14.21
CA LEU A 988 1.02 -22.92 -12.82
C LEU A 988 1.85 -22.16 -11.78
N ALA A 989 3.14 -22.02 -12.04
CA ALA A 989 4.02 -21.24 -11.19
C ALA A 989 3.71 -19.73 -11.21
N PHE A 990 2.92 -19.25 -12.18
CA PHE A 990 2.44 -17.87 -12.38
C PHE A 990 1.02 -17.58 -11.83
N ILE A 991 0.19 -18.59 -11.54
CA ILE A 991 -1.26 -18.42 -11.75
C ILE A 991 -1.93 -17.43 -10.83
N GLY A 992 -2.76 -16.59 -11.45
CA GLY A 992 -4.07 -16.26 -10.91
C GLY A 992 -5.20 -16.33 -11.92
N ILE A 993 -6.30 -17.10 -11.77
CA ILE A 993 -7.51 -17.01 -12.64
C ILE A 993 -8.84 -17.30 -11.91
N VAL A 994 -9.96 -16.68 -12.33
CA VAL A 994 -11.35 -17.07 -11.95
C VAL A 994 -12.30 -17.13 -13.15
N TYR A 995 -13.17 -18.15 -13.12
CA TYR A 995 -14.37 -18.37 -13.94
C TYR A 995 -15.54 -17.46 -13.58
N THR A 996 -16.26 -16.96 -14.59
CA THR A 996 -17.65 -16.50 -14.45
C THR A 996 -18.53 -17.28 -15.43
N LEU A 997 -19.36 -18.19 -14.93
CA LEU A 997 -20.53 -18.70 -15.66
C LEU A 997 -21.77 -17.95 -15.17
N PRO A 998 -22.54 -17.29 -16.06
CA PRO A 998 -23.82 -16.68 -15.70
C PRO A 998 -24.94 -17.71 -15.90
N MET A 999 -25.60 -18.13 -14.83
CA MET A 999 -26.93 -18.73 -14.94
C MET A 999 -27.82 -18.19 -13.82
N SER A 1000 -28.42 -17.02 -14.09
CA SER A 1000 -29.81 -16.67 -13.78
C SER A 1000 -29.95 -15.14 -13.86
N ALA A 1001 -30.77 -14.70 -14.82
CA ALA A 1001 -31.06 -13.31 -15.10
C ALA A 1001 -32.00 -12.75 -14.01
N ASN A 1002 -31.45 -12.21 -12.93
CA ASN A 1002 -32.07 -11.10 -12.19
C ASN A 1002 -31.09 -10.42 -11.21
N LYS A 1003 -30.83 -9.12 -11.46
CA LYS A 1003 -30.13 -8.13 -10.62
C LYS A 1003 -28.65 -8.37 -10.26
N MET A 1004 -27.82 -8.01 -11.23
CA MET A 1004 -26.42 -7.59 -11.16
C MET A 1004 -26.15 -6.51 -10.08
N THR A 1005 -25.41 -6.84 -9.01
CA THR A 1005 -24.60 -5.87 -8.23
C THR A 1005 -23.37 -6.52 -7.56
N ASN A 1006 -22.19 -6.19 -8.09
CA ASN A 1006 -20.85 -6.12 -7.48
C ASN A 1006 -20.63 -6.75 -6.09
N ARG A 1007 -20.31 -8.05 -6.06
CA ARG A 1007 -19.42 -8.62 -5.03
C ARG A 1007 -18.85 -10.01 -5.38
N LEU A 1008 -18.37 -10.19 -6.60
CA LEU A 1008 -17.40 -11.26 -6.87
C LEU A 1008 -16.03 -10.61 -6.92
N ARG A 1009 -15.26 -10.81 -5.85
CA ARG A 1009 -13.89 -10.34 -5.73
C ARG A 1009 -13.00 -11.58 -5.76
N SER A 1010 -11.94 -11.48 -6.55
CA SER A 1010 -11.22 -12.61 -7.11
C SER A 1010 -9.74 -12.23 -7.21
N ILE A 1011 -8.86 -13.19 -6.95
CA ILE A 1011 -7.44 -13.15 -6.52
C ILE A 1011 -6.50 -14.20 -7.15
N GLY A 1012 -5.24 -13.89 -7.50
CA GLY A 1012 -4.18 -14.66 -8.20
C GLY A 1012 -2.79 -14.68 -7.52
N MET A 1013 -1.74 -15.47 -7.89
CA MET A 1013 -0.30 -15.53 -7.43
C MET A 1013 0.35 -14.20 -7.00
N ILE A 1014 -0.09 -13.10 -7.61
CA ILE A 1014 0.00 -11.73 -7.09
C ILE A 1014 -0.34 -11.65 -5.56
N GLN A 1015 -1.03 -12.66 -5.04
CA GLN A 1015 -1.44 -12.93 -3.68
C GLN A 1015 -0.25 -13.01 -2.74
N ASN A 1016 0.82 -13.73 -3.10
CA ASN A 1016 1.98 -13.79 -2.23
C ASN A 1016 2.69 -12.43 -2.21
N VAL A 1017 2.86 -11.81 -3.39
CA VAL A 1017 3.47 -10.49 -3.51
C VAL A 1017 2.70 -9.39 -2.77
N ALA A 1018 1.39 -9.53 -2.59
CA ALA A 1018 0.58 -8.51 -1.95
C ALA A 1018 0.23 -8.83 -0.48
N THR A 1019 0.17 -10.10 -0.07
CA THR A 1019 -0.01 -10.51 1.34
C THR A 1019 1.32 -10.55 2.10
N PHE A 1020 2.36 -11.18 1.53
CA PHE A 1020 3.64 -11.44 2.20
C PHE A 1020 4.32 -10.17 2.73
N PRO A 1021 4.40 -9.03 2.01
CA PRO A 1021 5.05 -7.83 2.54
C PRO A 1021 4.39 -7.30 3.82
N SER A 1022 3.06 -7.43 3.95
CA SER A 1022 2.34 -6.98 5.15
C SER A 1022 2.68 -7.85 6.36
N GLU A 1023 2.69 -9.17 6.20
CA GLU A 1023 3.06 -10.11 7.25
C GLU A 1023 4.56 -10.04 7.58
N GLN A 1024 5.39 -9.82 6.56
CA GLN A 1024 6.83 -9.63 6.71
C GLN A 1024 7.16 -8.37 7.52
N LYS A 1025 6.42 -7.27 7.34
CA LYS A 1025 6.56 -6.06 8.17
C LYS A 1025 6.26 -6.35 9.65
N LEU A 1026 5.18 -7.08 9.93
CA LEU A 1026 4.86 -7.52 11.29
C LEU A 1026 5.95 -8.44 11.85
N PHE A 1027 6.43 -9.39 11.06
CA PHE A 1027 7.54 -10.27 11.43
C PHE A 1027 8.79 -9.49 11.80
N TYR A 1028 9.22 -8.49 11.01
CA TYR A 1028 10.40 -7.70 11.36
C TYR A 1028 10.23 -6.96 12.70
N LEU A 1029 9.03 -6.46 12.98
CA LEU A 1029 8.72 -5.82 14.26
C LEU A 1029 8.81 -6.83 15.41
N GLU A 1030 8.13 -7.97 15.33
CA GLU A 1030 8.12 -8.99 16.38
C GLU A 1030 9.49 -9.69 16.55
N SER A 1031 10.23 -9.87 15.46
CA SER A 1031 11.58 -10.45 15.46
C SER A 1031 12.61 -9.48 16.06
N SER A 1032 12.44 -8.16 15.86
CA SER A 1032 13.27 -7.15 16.52
C SER A 1032 13.14 -7.17 18.05
N GLU A 1033 12.05 -7.73 18.56
CA GLU A 1033 11.78 -7.90 20.00
C GLU A 1033 12.14 -9.29 20.52
N HIS A 1034 12.81 -10.09 19.69
CA HIS A 1034 13.23 -11.45 19.99
C HIS A 1034 12.08 -12.40 20.39
N LEU A 1035 10.85 -12.14 19.91
CA LEU A 1035 9.70 -13.01 20.19
C LEU A 1035 9.81 -14.35 19.46
N TYR A 1036 10.19 -14.33 18.18
CA TYR A 1036 10.43 -15.52 17.38
C TYR A 1036 11.39 -15.26 16.21
N GLY A 1037 12.00 -16.33 15.72
CA GLY A 1037 13.00 -16.27 14.64
C GLY A 1037 12.40 -16.47 13.24
N PRO A 1038 13.20 -16.24 12.18
CA PRO A 1038 12.79 -16.46 10.79
C PRO A 1038 12.31 -17.88 10.50
N ALA A 1039 12.84 -18.88 11.23
CA ALA A 1039 12.44 -20.28 11.07
C ALA A 1039 10.97 -20.50 11.46
N ALA A 1040 10.55 -19.99 12.61
CA ALA A 1040 9.19 -20.18 13.10
C ALA A 1040 8.16 -19.47 12.20
N PHE A 1041 8.51 -18.26 11.72
CA PHE A 1041 7.70 -17.51 10.75
C PHE A 1041 7.50 -18.30 9.45
N LEU A 1042 8.59 -18.74 8.81
CA LEU A 1042 8.50 -19.41 7.52
C LEU A 1042 7.82 -20.79 7.63
N THR A 1043 8.06 -21.53 8.72
CA THR A 1043 7.38 -22.80 8.97
C THR A 1043 5.88 -22.60 9.15
N GLN A 1044 5.46 -21.61 9.94
CA GLN A 1044 4.05 -21.27 10.08
C GLN A 1044 3.42 -20.89 8.73
N TYR A 1045 4.10 -20.04 7.96
CA TYR A 1045 3.59 -19.61 6.66
C TYR A 1045 3.41 -20.80 5.72
N THR A 1046 4.43 -21.66 5.62
CA THR A 1046 4.41 -22.84 4.75
C THR A 1046 3.35 -23.86 5.18
N MET A 1047 3.20 -24.11 6.50
CA MET A 1047 2.15 -25.00 7.02
C MET A 1047 0.74 -24.48 6.77
N LEU A 1048 0.56 -23.15 6.71
CA LEU A 1048 -0.74 -22.55 6.44
C LEU A 1048 -1.14 -22.68 4.97
N GLU A 1049 -0.20 -22.52 4.03
CA GLU A 1049 -0.47 -22.49 2.60
C GLU A 1049 -0.60 -23.89 1.97
N LEU A 1050 0.24 -24.84 2.42
CA LEU A 1050 0.35 -26.17 1.82
C LEU A 1050 -0.99 -26.92 1.66
N PRO A 1051 -1.93 -26.92 2.64
CA PRO A 1051 -3.23 -27.58 2.45
C PRO A 1051 -4.05 -26.99 1.30
N PHE A 1052 -4.02 -25.66 1.12
CA PHE A 1052 -4.75 -24.99 0.05
C PHE A 1052 -4.11 -25.24 -1.30
N GLU A 1053 -2.77 -25.28 -1.36
CA GLU A 1053 -2.02 -25.67 -2.56
C GLU A 1053 -2.38 -27.10 -2.98
N ILE A 1054 -2.42 -28.04 -2.04
CA ILE A 1054 -2.77 -29.45 -2.31
C ILE A 1054 -4.20 -29.56 -2.86
N VAL A 1055 -5.18 -28.88 -2.23
CA VAL A 1055 -6.57 -28.90 -2.70
C VAL A 1055 -6.67 -28.31 -4.11
N ALA A 1056 -6.03 -27.17 -4.35
CA ALA A 1056 -6.03 -26.51 -5.64
C ALA A 1056 -5.35 -27.35 -6.74
N ALA A 1057 -4.21 -27.97 -6.41
CA ALA A 1057 -3.47 -28.88 -7.30
C ALA A 1057 -4.25 -30.18 -7.60
N THR A 1058 -4.99 -30.70 -6.62
CA THR A 1058 -5.86 -31.88 -6.78
C THR A 1058 -6.96 -31.60 -7.78
N LEU A 1059 -7.68 -30.48 -7.62
CA LEU A 1059 -8.73 -30.07 -8.53
C LEU A 1059 -8.20 -29.79 -9.95
N PHE A 1060 -7.04 -29.14 -10.08
CA PHE A 1060 -6.37 -28.97 -11.36
C PHE A 1060 -6.01 -30.31 -12.02
N SER A 1061 -5.40 -31.23 -11.26
CA SER A 1061 -4.95 -32.52 -11.78
C SER A 1061 -6.12 -33.43 -12.16
N LEU A 1062 -7.27 -33.33 -11.46
CA LEU A 1062 -8.50 -34.03 -11.85
C LEU A 1062 -9.00 -33.57 -13.22
N LEU A 1063 -8.95 -32.26 -13.48
CA LEU A 1063 -9.35 -31.67 -14.77
C LEU A 1063 -8.38 -32.07 -15.89
N VAL A 1064 -7.08 -32.03 -15.62
CA VAL A 1064 -6.05 -32.44 -16.59
C VAL A 1064 -6.12 -33.94 -16.89
N ALA A 1065 -6.02 -34.80 -15.89
CA ALA A 1065 -5.89 -36.24 -16.07
C ALA A 1065 -7.17 -36.86 -16.66
N TYR A 1066 -8.33 -36.59 -16.04
CA TYR A 1066 -9.58 -37.25 -16.38
C TYR A 1066 -10.43 -36.46 -17.37
N ALA A 1067 -10.68 -35.17 -17.12
CA ALA A 1067 -11.62 -34.41 -17.95
C ALA A 1067 -11.07 -34.15 -19.36
N SER A 1068 -9.76 -33.89 -19.49
CA SER A 1068 -9.13 -33.76 -20.81
C SER A 1068 -8.71 -35.09 -21.45
N GLN A 1069 -8.66 -36.17 -20.67
CA GLN A 1069 -8.17 -37.50 -21.07
C GLN A 1069 -6.68 -37.48 -21.47
N LEU A 1070 -5.86 -36.68 -20.77
CA LEU A 1070 -4.41 -36.65 -20.99
C LEU A 1070 -3.70 -37.85 -20.34
N GLY A 1071 -4.23 -38.36 -19.22
CA GLY A 1071 -3.67 -39.50 -18.50
C GLY A 1071 -4.74 -40.14 -17.61
N PRO A 1072 -5.52 -41.11 -18.13
CA PRO A 1072 -6.68 -41.66 -17.43
C PRO A 1072 -6.34 -42.63 -16.29
N THR A 1073 -5.07 -43.02 -16.11
CA THR A 1073 -4.66 -43.97 -15.06
C THR A 1073 -4.38 -43.28 -13.73
N ALA A 1074 -4.53 -44.03 -12.62
CA ALA A 1074 -4.26 -43.51 -11.28
C ALA A 1074 -2.79 -43.07 -11.08
N THR A 1075 -1.86 -43.73 -11.76
CA THR A 1075 -0.43 -43.39 -11.77
C THR A 1075 -0.16 -42.06 -12.45
N GLU A 1076 -0.75 -41.82 -13.63
CA GLU A 1076 -0.60 -40.56 -14.36
C GLU A 1076 -1.23 -39.38 -13.60
N PHE A 1077 -2.38 -39.61 -12.95
CA PHE A 1077 -2.99 -38.63 -12.05
C PHE A 1077 -2.06 -38.29 -10.88
N GLY A 1078 -1.46 -39.29 -10.23
CA GLY A 1078 -0.50 -39.09 -9.15
C GLY A 1078 0.71 -38.26 -9.58
N VAL A 1079 1.24 -38.50 -10.79
CA VAL A 1079 2.35 -37.71 -11.36
C VAL A 1079 1.93 -36.28 -11.65
N CYS A 1080 0.74 -36.06 -12.23
CA CYS A 1080 0.18 -34.73 -12.47
C CYS A 1080 0.03 -33.94 -11.16
N LEU A 1081 -0.52 -34.59 -10.12
CA LEU A 1081 -0.71 -33.99 -8.79
C LEU A 1081 0.60 -33.59 -8.14
N LEU A 1082 1.56 -34.52 -8.05
CA LEU A 1082 2.87 -34.25 -7.46
C LEU A 1082 3.59 -33.13 -8.22
N SER A 1083 3.52 -33.15 -9.56
CA SER A 1083 4.11 -32.12 -10.43
C SER A 1083 3.48 -30.74 -10.22
N ALA A 1084 2.16 -30.66 -10.06
CA ALA A 1084 1.48 -29.41 -9.76
C ALA A 1084 1.88 -28.86 -8.38
N ILE A 1085 1.97 -29.71 -7.34
CA ILE A 1085 2.31 -29.29 -5.98
C ILE A 1085 3.70 -28.66 -5.92
N TYR A 1086 4.75 -29.33 -6.41
CA TYR A 1086 6.10 -28.78 -6.25
C TYR A 1086 6.35 -27.55 -7.13
N VAL A 1087 5.66 -27.43 -8.28
CA VAL A 1087 5.73 -26.23 -9.13
C VAL A 1087 5.09 -25.03 -8.44
N LEU A 1088 3.88 -25.19 -7.88
CA LEU A 1088 3.19 -24.13 -7.14
C LEU A 1088 4.05 -23.64 -5.96
N ASN A 1089 4.55 -24.57 -5.16
CA ASN A 1089 5.33 -24.25 -3.97
C ASN A 1089 6.68 -23.56 -4.29
N SER A 1090 7.30 -23.94 -5.42
CA SER A 1090 8.53 -23.31 -5.91
C SER A 1090 8.28 -21.88 -6.40
N GLY A 1091 7.18 -21.63 -7.13
CA GLY A 1091 6.78 -20.29 -7.56
C GLY A 1091 6.49 -19.37 -6.36
N GLU A 1092 5.83 -19.89 -5.33
CA GLU A 1092 5.61 -19.19 -4.08
C GLU A 1092 6.95 -18.79 -3.42
N SER A 1093 7.87 -19.75 -3.27
CA SER A 1093 9.19 -19.52 -2.67
C SER A 1093 10.00 -18.46 -3.43
N LEU A 1094 9.96 -18.47 -4.77
CA LEU A 1094 10.62 -17.46 -5.61
C LEU A 1094 10.08 -16.05 -5.36
N SER A 1095 8.75 -15.92 -5.24
CA SER A 1095 8.13 -14.62 -4.93
C SER A 1095 8.48 -14.10 -3.53
N MET A 1096 8.61 -14.98 -2.52
CA MET A 1096 9.10 -14.59 -1.18
C MET A 1096 10.53 -14.05 -1.23
N ILE A 1097 11.39 -14.69 -2.02
CA ILE A 1097 12.77 -14.25 -2.23
C ILE A 1097 12.79 -12.85 -2.84
N ALA A 1098 12.04 -12.62 -3.91
CA ALA A 1098 11.98 -11.31 -4.57
C ALA A 1098 11.43 -10.20 -3.66
N CYS A 1099 10.35 -10.45 -2.91
CA CYS A 1099 9.80 -9.52 -1.92
C CYS A 1099 10.75 -9.27 -0.73
N THR A 1100 11.59 -10.24 -0.40
CA THR A 1100 12.61 -10.08 0.65
C THR A 1100 13.82 -9.31 0.13
N ILE A 1101 14.17 -9.39 -1.15
CA ILE A 1101 15.29 -8.61 -1.71
C ILE A 1101 14.88 -7.13 -1.90
N SER A 1102 13.74 -6.87 -2.54
CA SER A 1102 13.27 -5.51 -2.85
C SER A 1102 12.26 -4.98 -1.83
N ARG A 1103 12.40 -3.71 -1.41
CA ARG A 1103 11.37 -3.00 -0.62
C ARG A 1103 10.21 -2.49 -1.48
N ASN A 1104 10.44 -2.30 -2.78
CA ASN A 1104 9.42 -1.86 -3.73
C ASN A 1104 8.73 -3.06 -4.36
N VAL A 1105 7.42 -3.14 -4.19
CA VAL A 1105 6.57 -4.24 -4.69
C VAL A 1105 6.70 -4.36 -6.20
N GLY A 1106 6.67 -3.26 -6.96
CA GLY A 1106 6.80 -3.28 -8.42
C GLY A 1106 8.12 -3.88 -8.92
N ILE A 1107 9.24 -3.63 -8.24
CA ILE A 1107 10.54 -4.22 -8.60
C ILE A 1107 10.54 -5.73 -8.30
N ALA A 1108 9.95 -6.15 -7.18
CA ALA A 1108 9.85 -7.57 -6.82
C ALA A 1108 8.99 -8.34 -7.83
N VAL A 1109 7.87 -7.75 -8.29
CA VAL A 1109 7.02 -8.32 -9.36
C VAL A 1109 7.83 -8.51 -10.63
N ASN A 1110 8.53 -7.46 -11.10
CA ASN A 1110 9.29 -7.53 -12.35
C ASN A 1110 10.40 -8.59 -12.29
N LEU A 1111 11.15 -8.66 -11.19
CA LEU A 1111 12.20 -9.65 -11.00
C LEU A 1111 11.65 -11.08 -11.05
N THR A 1112 10.52 -11.31 -10.37
CA THR A 1112 9.87 -12.63 -10.34
C THR A 1112 9.34 -13.00 -11.73
N SER A 1113 8.67 -12.07 -12.42
CA SER A 1113 8.10 -12.33 -13.74
C SER A 1113 9.17 -12.64 -14.79
N VAL A 1114 10.32 -11.96 -14.77
CA VAL A 1114 11.42 -12.23 -15.71
C VAL A 1114 12.02 -13.62 -15.46
N LEU A 1115 12.36 -13.95 -14.21
CA LEU A 1115 12.93 -15.27 -13.88
C LEU A 1115 11.99 -16.41 -14.25
N LEU A 1116 10.69 -16.23 -14.00
CA LEU A 1116 9.71 -17.26 -14.27
C LEU A 1116 9.37 -17.39 -15.76
N ALA A 1117 9.45 -16.30 -16.53
CA ALA A 1117 9.34 -16.32 -17.99
C ALA A 1117 10.48 -17.17 -18.59
N VAL A 1118 11.71 -16.95 -18.12
CA VAL A 1118 12.89 -17.73 -18.50
C VAL A 1118 12.72 -19.22 -18.21
N PHE A 1119 12.27 -19.58 -17.00
CA PHE A 1119 12.02 -20.98 -16.64
C PHE A 1119 10.88 -21.62 -17.43
N THR A 1120 9.87 -20.84 -17.83
CA THR A 1120 8.78 -21.32 -18.69
C THR A 1120 9.29 -21.67 -20.08
N ILE A 1121 10.14 -20.82 -20.67
CA ILE A 1121 10.72 -21.06 -22.01
C ILE A 1121 11.67 -22.27 -21.98
N LEU A 1122 12.51 -22.36 -20.94
CA LEU A 1122 13.46 -23.46 -20.75
C LEU A 1122 12.79 -24.79 -20.39
N GLY A 1123 11.47 -24.83 -20.19
CA GLY A 1123 10.72 -26.03 -19.81
C GLY A 1123 10.83 -27.22 -20.76
N GLY A 1124 11.39 -27.05 -21.97
CA GLY A 1124 11.70 -28.14 -22.90
C GLY A 1124 10.69 -28.37 -24.03
N THR A 1125 9.60 -27.59 -24.08
CA THR A 1125 8.64 -27.64 -25.22
C THR A 1125 8.79 -26.48 -26.20
N MET A 1126 9.30 -25.33 -25.74
CA MET A 1126 9.42 -24.10 -26.52
C MET A 1126 10.81 -23.92 -27.11
N SER A 1127 11.85 -24.12 -26.29
CA SER A 1127 13.25 -24.23 -26.74
C SER A 1127 13.68 -25.69 -26.57
N LEU A 1128 14.03 -26.35 -27.69
CA LEU A 1128 14.42 -27.76 -27.71
C LEU A 1128 15.93 -27.95 -27.50
N ASP A 1129 16.75 -27.01 -27.99
CA ASP A 1129 18.21 -27.11 -27.99
C ASP A 1129 18.85 -25.82 -27.42
N PRO A 1130 18.66 -25.50 -26.12
CA PRO A 1130 19.27 -24.32 -25.52
C PRO A 1130 20.80 -24.51 -25.40
N PRO A 1131 21.60 -23.42 -25.41
CA PRO A 1131 23.05 -23.46 -25.21
C PRO A 1131 23.48 -24.21 -23.93
N ARG A 1132 24.64 -24.88 -23.96
CA ARG A 1132 25.15 -25.74 -22.86
C ARG A 1132 25.09 -25.10 -21.46
N PRO A 1133 25.48 -23.83 -21.24
CA PRO A 1133 25.38 -23.22 -19.90
C PRO A 1133 23.94 -23.10 -19.39
N LEU A 1134 22.99 -22.83 -20.29
CA LEU A 1134 21.57 -22.70 -19.95
C LEU A 1134 20.92 -24.07 -19.67
N GLN A 1135 21.46 -25.15 -20.24
CA GLN A 1135 21.03 -26.52 -19.89
C GLN A 1135 21.31 -26.83 -18.40
N TRP A 1136 22.45 -26.37 -17.86
CA TRP A 1136 22.75 -26.48 -16.42
C TRP A 1136 21.78 -25.67 -15.57
N LEU A 1137 21.51 -24.41 -15.94
CA LEU A 1137 20.52 -23.56 -15.27
C LEU A 1137 19.12 -24.19 -15.29
N ASN A 1138 18.80 -24.92 -16.36
CA ASN A 1138 17.50 -25.57 -16.51
C ASN A 1138 17.27 -26.69 -15.46
N TYR A 1139 18.31 -27.34 -14.94
CA TYR A 1139 18.16 -28.28 -13.82
C TYR A 1139 17.73 -27.61 -12.50
N LEU A 1140 17.79 -26.28 -12.40
CA LEU A 1140 17.22 -25.54 -11.27
C LEU A 1140 15.74 -25.15 -11.51
N SER A 1141 15.21 -25.40 -12.71
CA SER A 1141 13.83 -25.06 -13.06
C SER A 1141 12.87 -26.15 -12.58
N PRO A 1142 11.91 -25.86 -11.69
CA PRO A 1142 10.88 -26.84 -11.32
C PRO A 1142 9.95 -27.15 -12.50
N ILE A 1143 9.78 -26.19 -13.43
CA ILE A 1143 8.93 -26.33 -14.62
C ILE A 1143 9.47 -27.39 -15.58
N LYS A 1144 10.81 -27.47 -15.75
CA LYS A 1144 11.47 -28.51 -16.56
C LYS A 1144 11.10 -29.91 -16.07
N HIS A 1145 11.26 -30.14 -14.76
CA HIS A 1145 11.00 -31.45 -14.15
C HIS A 1145 9.52 -31.83 -14.30
N ALA A 1146 8.61 -30.86 -14.16
CA ALA A 1146 7.17 -31.09 -14.33
C ALA A 1146 6.80 -31.44 -15.76
N ILE A 1147 7.33 -30.73 -16.74
CA ILE A 1147 7.09 -31.03 -18.15
C ILE A 1147 7.68 -32.38 -18.50
N ALA A 1148 8.91 -32.67 -18.07
CA ALA A 1148 9.57 -33.94 -18.37
C ALA A 1148 8.83 -35.14 -17.74
N SER A 1149 8.43 -35.05 -16.48
CA SER A 1149 7.70 -36.12 -15.79
C SER A 1149 6.32 -36.34 -16.41
N VAL A 1150 5.52 -35.28 -16.57
CA VAL A 1150 4.15 -35.40 -17.12
C VAL A 1150 4.19 -35.86 -18.58
N SER A 1151 5.13 -35.34 -19.39
CA SER A 1151 5.26 -35.77 -20.80
C SER A 1151 5.61 -37.25 -20.90
N TYR A 1152 6.58 -37.74 -20.12
CA TYR A 1152 6.94 -39.15 -20.13
C TYR A 1152 5.74 -40.04 -19.80
N PHE A 1153 5.10 -39.83 -18.63
CA PHE A 1153 4.03 -40.72 -18.17
C PHE A 1153 2.75 -40.63 -19.01
N CYS A 1154 2.40 -39.47 -19.58
CA CYS A 1154 1.19 -39.31 -20.38
C CYS A 1154 1.35 -39.69 -21.86
N LEU A 1155 2.58 -39.72 -22.39
CA LEU A 1155 2.82 -40.05 -23.81
C LEU A 1155 3.37 -41.47 -24.00
N HIS A 1156 4.00 -42.06 -23.00
CA HIS A 1156 4.54 -43.41 -23.11
C HIS A 1156 3.42 -44.44 -23.34
N GLY A 1157 3.56 -45.31 -24.34
CA GLY A 1157 2.51 -46.26 -24.73
C GLY A 1157 1.30 -45.66 -25.46
N LEU A 1158 1.31 -44.35 -25.82
CA LEU A 1158 0.27 -43.73 -26.64
C LEU A 1158 0.44 -44.13 -28.12
N ILE A 1159 -0.67 -44.53 -28.76
CA ILE A 1159 -0.74 -44.81 -30.20
C ILE A 1159 -1.57 -43.71 -30.87
N LEU A 1160 -1.03 -43.11 -31.95
CA LEU A 1160 -1.69 -42.06 -32.73
C LEU A 1160 -2.32 -42.61 -34.01
N ASP A 1161 -3.46 -42.03 -34.37
CA ASP A 1161 -4.18 -42.31 -35.61
C ASP A 1161 -3.65 -41.40 -36.74
N CYS A 1162 -3.38 -41.97 -37.92
CA CYS A 1162 -2.84 -41.26 -39.08
C CYS A 1162 -3.91 -41.11 -40.18
N SER A 1163 -4.00 -39.94 -40.82
CA SER A 1163 -5.05 -39.65 -41.80
C SER A 1163 -4.77 -40.27 -43.19
N ASP A 1164 -5.80 -40.53 -43.99
CA ASP A 1164 -5.70 -41.15 -45.32
C ASP A 1164 -4.78 -40.39 -46.30
N VAL A 1165 -4.70 -39.06 -46.16
CA VAL A 1165 -3.80 -38.19 -46.95
C VAL A 1165 -2.32 -38.42 -46.61
N GLN A 1166 -2.04 -38.89 -45.39
CA GLN A 1166 -0.71 -39.19 -44.89
C GLN A 1166 -0.29 -40.63 -45.20
N LEU A 1167 -1.26 -41.51 -45.48
CA LEU A 1167 -1.06 -42.91 -45.87
C LEU A 1167 -0.91 -43.08 -47.40
N ALA A 1168 -1.17 -42.04 -48.19
CA ALA A 1168 -1.15 -42.13 -49.65
C ALA A 1168 0.28 -42.14 -50.23
N LYS A 1169 0.61 -43.26 -50.90
CA LYS A 1169 1.89 -43.64 -51.57
C LYS A 1169 3.01 -44.15 -50.65
N GLY A 1170 2.83 -45.33 -50.04
CA GLY A 1170 3.95 -46.18 -49.58
C GLY A 1170 4.80 -45.67 -48.41
N ASP A 1171 4.50 -44.48 -47.87
CA ASP A 1171 5.18 -43.91 -46.71
C ASP A 1171 4.58 -44.45 -45.40
N ALA A 1172 5.45 -44.87 -44.47
CA ALA A 1172 5.07 -45.14 -43.08
C ALA A 1172 4.67 -43.83 -42.37
N CYS A 1173 3.75 -43.92 -41.40
CA CYS A 1173 3.34 -42.74 -40.65
C CYS A 1173 4.53 -42.13 -39.88
N PRO A 1174 4.84 -40.83 -40.05
CA PRO A 1174 6.08 -40.23 -39.56
C PRO A 1174 6.19 -40.16 -38.03
N LEU A 1175 5.06 -40.20 -37.30
CA LEU A 1175 4.99 -40.24 -35.84
C LEU A 1175 3.80 -41.14 -35.45
N GLN A 1176 4.04 -42.42 -35.17
CA GLN A 1176 2.97 -43.37 -34.85
C GLN A 1176 2.88 -43.66 -33.35
N ARG A 1177 4.03 -43.67 -32.66
CA ARG A 1177 4.11 -43.99 -31.25
C ARG A 1177 4.47 -42.76 -30.41
N GLY A 1178 4.02 -42.74 -29.16
CA GLY A 1178 4.35 -41.68 -28.21
C GLY A 1178 5.85 -41.60 -27.89
N GLU A 1179 6.59 -42.70 -28.00
CA GLU A 1179 8.05 -42.72 -27.86
C GLU A 1179 8.75 -41.84 -28.92
N ASP A 1180 8.23 -41.82 -30.16
CA ASP A 1180 8.75 -40.99 -31.25
C ASP A 1180 8.61 -39.49 -30.91
N ILE A 1181 7.53 -39.13 -30.21
CA ILE A 1181 7.29 -37.77 -29.71
C ILE A 1181 8.29 -37.46 -28.58
N LEU A 1182 8.49 -38.38 -27.63
CA LEU A 1182 9.42 -38.17 -26.52
C LEU A 1182 10.87 -38.00 -27.02
N GLU A 1183 11.25 -38.70 -28.08
CA GLU A 1183 12.55 -38.57 -28.73
C GLU A 1183 12.68 -37.22 -29.49
N LEU A 1184 11.62 -36.78 -30.17
CA LEU A 1184 11.60 -35.47 -30.85
C LEU A 1184 11.88 -34.31 -29.89
N TYR A 1185 11.33 -34.36 -28.68
CA TYR A 1185 11.50 -33.32 -27.65
C TYR A 1185 12.64 -33.59 -26.66
N ARG A 1186 13.37 -34.70 -26.78
CA ARG A 1186 14.40 -35.15 -25.82
C ARG A 1186 13.89 -35.28 -24.38
N LEU A 1187 12.66 -35.76 -24.23
CA LEU A 1187 12.04 -36.04 -22.94
C LEU A 1187 11.99 -37.54 -22.60
N ASN A 1188 12.50 -38.39 -23.50
CA ASN A 1188 12.63 -39.82 -23.23
C ASN A 1188 13.74 -40.06 -22.18
N THR A 1189 13.38 -40.52 -20.99
CA THR A 1189 14.30 -40.73 -19.87
C THR A 1189 14.20 -42.15 -19.34
N GLU A 1190 15.33 -42.82 -19.13
CA GLU A 1190 15.38 -44.20 -18.61
C GLU A 1190 14.89 -44.32 -17.16
N ARG A 1191 14.88 -43.20 -16.41
CA ARG A 1191 14.60 -43.14 -14.97
C ARG A 1191 13.54 -42.09 -14.63
N PRO A 1192 12.26 -42.31 -14.99
CA PRO A 1192 11.22 -41.28 -14.90
C PRO A 1192 10.86 -40.87 -13.46
N TRP A 1193 10.92 -41.80 -12.49
CA TRP A 1193 10.66 -41.49 -11.08
C TRP A 1193 11.72 -40.57 -10.45
N TRP A 1194 12.96 -40.61 -10.94
CA TRP A 1194 14.04 -39.74 -10.46
C TRP A 1194 13.80 -38.28 -10.83
N VAL A 1195 13.19 -38.01 -12.00
CA VAL A 1195 12.83 -36.65 -12.42
C VAL A 1195 11.82 -36.00 -11.46
N ILE A 1196 10.88 -36.78 -10.93
CA ILE A 1196 9.92 -36.30 -9.93
C ILE A 1196 10.63 -35.99 -8.60
N LEU A 1197 11.53 -36.86 -8.16
CA LEU A 1197 12.33 -36.65 -6.95
C LEU A 1197 13.21 -35.38 -7.05
N GLU A 1198 13.84 -35.17 -8.20
CA GLU A 1198 14.60 -33.95 -8.49
C GLU A 1198 13.72 -32.69 -8.38
N GLY A 1199 12.49 -32.73 -8.91
CA GLY A 1199 11.51 -31.65 -8.76
C GLY A 1199 11.22 -31.30 -7.29
N PHE A 1200 11.06 -32.31 -6.43
CA PHE A 1200 10.88 -32.11 -4.98
C PHE A 1200 12.12 -31.55 -4.28
N LEU A 1201 13.32 -32.00 -4.66
CA LEU A 1201 14.57 -31.48 -4.11
C LEU A 1201 14.77 -30.01 -4.48
N VAL A 1202 14.44 -29.64 -5.72
CA VAL A 1202 14.47 -28.25 -6.19
C VAL A 1202 13.49 -27.38 -5.37
N MET A 1203 12.27 -27.86 -5.13
CA MET A 1203 11.29 -27.17 -4.27
C MET A 1203 11.84 -26.91 -2.86
N LEU A 1204 12.42 -27.93 -2.22
CA LEU A 1204 13.05 -27.79 -0.90
C LEU A 1204 14.22 -26.80 -0.93
N GLY A 1205 15.02 -26.82 -2.01
CA GLY A 1205 16.11 -25.88 -2.24
C GLY A 1205 15.64 -24.42 -2.31
N TYR A 1206 14.56 -24.12 -3.05
CA TYR A 1206 13.99 -22.76 -3.11
C TYR A 1206 13.47 -22.30 -1.75
N ARG A 1207 12.80 -23.19 -0.99
CA ARG A 1207 12.31 -22.85 0.36
C ARG A 1207 13.46 -22.58 1.34
N LEU A 1208 14.54 -23.36 1.25
CA LEU A 1208 15.76 -23.14 2.03
C LEU A 1208 16.44 -21.82 1.66
N LEU A 1209 16.50 -21.48 0.37
CA LEU A 1209 17.05 -20.20 -0.11
C LEU A 1209 16.23 -19.02 0.42
N ALA A 1210 14.90 -19.11 0.38
CA ALA A 1210 14.01 -18.11 0.96
C ALA A 1210 14.29 -17.90 2.47
N TYR A 1211 14.48 -19.00 3.22
CA TYR A 1211 14.87 -18.95 4.63
C TYR A 1211 16.21 -18.24 4.84
N VAL A 1212 17.25 -18.59 4.08
CA VAL A 1212 18.59 -18.00 4.21
C VAL A 1212 18.56 -16.50 3.94
N ILE A 1213 17.89 -16.07 2.87
CA ILE A 1213 17.78 -14.64 2.51
C ILE A 1213 16.99 -13.87 3.58
N LEU A 1214 15.87 -14.43 4.06
CA LEU A 1214 15.09 -13.83 5.15
C LEU A 1214 15.92 -13.72 6.43
N LYS A 1215 16.72 -14.75 6.76
CA LYS A 1215 17.61 -14.78 7.93
C LYS A 1215 18.72 -13.74 7.83
N ILE A 1216 19.34 -13.58 6.66
CA ILE A 1216 20.37 -12.55 6.42
C ILE A 1216 19.76 -11.17 6.61
N LYS A 1217 18.58 -10.91 6.02
CA LYS A 1217 17.91 -9.61 6.14
C LYS A 1217 17.44 -9.31 7.56
N ALA A 1218 16.87 -10.31 8.26
CA ALA A 1218 16.46 -10.20 9.65
C ALA A 1218 17.66 -9.98 10.60
N ARG A 1219 18.82 -10.60 10.33
CA ARG A 1219 20.08 -10.30 11.04
C ARG A 1219 20.57 -8.88 10.78
N GLY A 1220 20.45 -8.39 9.55
CA GLY A 1220 20.75 -7.00 9.21
C GLY A 1220 19.91 -5.99 10.01
N THR A 1221 18.66 -6.35 10.35
CA THR A 1221 17.78 -5.54 11.21
C THR A 1221 17.98 -5.79 12.71
N SER A 1222 18.46 -6.98 13.13
CA SER A 1222 18.61 -7.35 14.55
C SER A 1222 20.01 -7.13 15.15
N SER A 1223 21.08 -7.10 14.36
CA SER A 1223 22.49 -7.04 14.83
C SER A 1223 23.05 -5.63 15.04
N THR A 1224 22.35 -4.77 15.79
CA THR A 1224 23.02 -3.65 16.51
C THR A 1224 22.98 -3.94 17.99
#